data_AF-A0A2H9LVL7-F1
#
_entry.id   AF-A0A2H9LVL7-F1
#
_cell.length_a   1.000
_cell.length_b   1.000
_cell.length_c   1.000
_cell.angle_alpha   90.00
_cell.angle_beta   90.00
_cell.angle_gamma   90.00
#
_symmetry.space_group_name_H-M   'P 1'
#
loop_
_entity.id
_entity.type
_entity.pdbx_description
1 polymer ?
#
loop_
_entity_poly.entity_id
_entity_poly.type
_entity_poly.pdbx_seq_one_letter_code
_entity_poly.pdbx_strand_id
1 'polypeptide(L)'
;MLLFYLPLDMKKPKNKQKAARKKKTKIIRSDRKKEKKNFRNWLKGHRAIIIISVIIIMVLVTSGTKAFLYINFILGNDIIIHLDADKDDLNLVRGVEESVNFKASVITNPFCTAECESSFEDISNNKTIDYDSFKLAPGIPITKEYKIGVDDFGEGQKLYRFGLECIGSASFLCNTKGESTSRSILVTVEYNLTEDEKILKNNLKNELIDLKGRLSNSQEELNKAGFLIKQLDNYAVIDQNKNDLDISGKDISKNIEGLNSLKKLWDSQDYYELSKQFKDANTESIKTADLIIKTDRNISDSVFLYNNLANELNETREGLREIMKFLVLDENLALEINDNIKIFNSVMKSFKSRNEISKKRIEVYSINYSADKLYESIKEYERKEYLKRSIEVDINYDTLCMLNKSCVKRPLISERANQTEFELKNACDDVDELKVLYANISNDNNDANGSADAIKKDIAEKYLNELPEEGYNNEIIKEILLAYAADSAEGIYDINSTEILKQLIKDQPESCQKPNITYYDMNNEDIELIKEEETMPVKIGIEFDDPLPECCVFGKCSACCLSEECVNDPSKFPVVFVHGHSVNKKTSADYSLDVFNKLQKELEKDGYLNAGSISLYTPVSTNPGVWGLSQAPVSIKASYYFDVFKEPENYVVVQIKSENIDTYALRLREIIQTIKHKTGKPKVVIIAHSMGGLVARRYLQIFEEEDVEKLIMVGTPNKGIEGGIASLCPIVGSELACRDMKKDSLFINKLNSGKLPEIPIYNIIGDGCPMNGEAADGTVQVRNVILEGENVNNFIVNGTCSGLEKLHSEMLDTDEYPEVYEIIINALKS
;
A
#
# COMPACT_ATOMS: atom_id res chain seq x y z
N MET A 1 1.36 81.03 -60.92
CA MET A 1 0.75 82.36 -61.15
C MET A 1 1.52 83.37 -60.32
N LEU A 2 2.66 83.93 -60.76
CA LEU A 2 2.92 84.78 -61.93
C LEU A 2 2.02 86.04 -61.98
N LEU A 3 2.72 87.18 -61.88
CA LEU A 3 2.49 88.54 -62.42
C LEU A 3 2.13 89.62 -61.38
N PHE A 4 3.00 90.57 -61.02
CA PHE A 4 3.78 91.62 -61.73
C PHE A 4 3.04 92.95 -62.00
N TYR A 5 3.87 94.01 -62.02
CA TYR A 5 3.69 95.41 -62.47
C TYR A 5 3.24 96.43 -61.41
N LEU A 6 4.12 97.27 -60.84
CA LEU A 6 5.03 98.34 -61.34
C LEU A 6 4.39 99.76 -61.33
N PRO A 7 5.15 100.80 -60.95
CA PRO A 7 4.69 102.14 -60.59
C PRO A 7 5.07 103.22 -61.63
N LEU A 8 4.41 104.38 -61.61
CA LEU A 8 4.86 105.66 -62.16
C LEU A 8 3.98 106.77 -61.52
N ASP A 9 4.34 108.05 -61.41
CA ASP A 9 5.58 108.78 -61.14
C ASP A 9 5.16 110.26 -60.91
N MET A 10 6.03 111.02 -60.25
CA MET A 10 6.17 112.49 -60.23
C MET A 10 5.00 113.40 -59.79
N LYS A 11 5.20 114.13 -58.68
CA LYS A 11 5.77 115.51 -58.68
C LYS A 11 5.74 116.13 -57.28
N LYS A 12 6.92 116.49 -56.77
CA LYS A 12 7.08 117.44 -55.66
C LYS A 12 6.76 118.87 -56.14
N PRO A 13 6.28 119.73 -55.23
CA PRO A 13 7.04 120.95 -55.01
C PRO A 13 7.43 121.16 -53.55
N LYS A 14 8.41 122.05 -53.41
CA LYS A 14 9.32 122.26 -52.29
C LYS A 14 8.68 123.00 -51.11
N ASN A 15 9.23 122.65 -49.94
CA ASN A 15 9.55 123.51 -48.79
C ASN A 15 8.63 124.68 -48.46
N LYS A 16 8.02 124.60 -47.27
CA LYS A 16 8.19 125.65 -46.26
C LYS A 16 8.07 125.07 -44.85
N GLN A 17 9.04 125.47 -44.02
CA GLN A 17 8.95 125.61 -42.57
C GLN A 17 9.11 124.36 -41.69
N LYS A 18 10.40 124.05 -41.49
CA LYS A 18 10.98 123.69 -40.19
C LYS A 18 10.43 124.57 -39.05
N ALA A 19 9.31 124.21 -38.44
CA ALA A 19 8.89 124.76 -37.13
C ALA A 19 7.84 123.91 -36.38
N ALA A 20 7.56 122.67 -36.79
CA ALA A 20 6.60 121.80 -36.08
C ALA A 20 7.18 120.45 -35.60
N ARG A 21 8.51 120.28 -35.68
CA ARG A 21 9.21 119.05 -35.29
C ARG A 21 9.67 118.99 -33.82
N LYS A 22 9.36 120.00 -33.00
CA LYS A 22 9.63 120.02 -31.53
C LYS A 22 8.37 119.95 -30.64
N LYS A 23 7.14 119.96 -31.21
CA LYS A 23 5.89 119.72 -30.45
C LYS A 23 5.43 118.25 -30.48
N LYS A 24 5.71 117.48 -31.55
CA LYS A 24 5.36 116.04 -31.62
C LYS A 24 6.17 115.15 -30.66
N THR A 25 7.41 115.51 -30.31
CA THR A 25 8.25 114.73 -29.39
C THR A 25 7.91 114.94 -27.91
N LYS A 26 7.21 116.03 -27.55
CA LYS A 26 6.73 116.30 -26.19
C LYS A 26 5.37 115.65 -25.93
N ILE A 27 4.51 115.56 -26.95
CA ILE A 27 3.20 114.89 -26.90
C ILE A 27 3.39 113.36 -26.81
N ILE A 28 4.30 112.76 -27.60
CA ILE A 28 4.60 111.31 -27.51
C ILE A 28 5.23 110.91 -26.16
N ARG A 29 5.99 111.82 -25.51
CA ARG A 29 6.54 111.59 -24.16
C ARG A 29 5.53 111.82 -23.03
N SER A 30 4.54 112.71 -23.20
CA SER A 30 3.45 112.86 -22.22
C SER A 30 2.43 111.73 -22.34
N ASP A 31 2.11 111.29 -23.56
CA ASP A 31 1.17 110.18 -23.78
C ASP A 31 1.76 108.84 -23.36
N ARG A 32 3.05 108.55 -23.61
CA ARG A 32 3.71 107.36 -23.03
C ARG A 32 3.82 107.42 -21.50
N LYS A 33 3.92 108.62 -20.89
CA LYS A 33 3.88 108.77 -19.42
C LYS A 33 2.46 108.62 -18.86
N LYS A 34 1.43 109.06 -19.59
CA LYS A 34 0.02 108.92 -19.23
C LYS A 34 -0.47 107.48 -19.43
N GLU A 35 -0.07 106.81 -20.51
CA GLU A 35 -0.26 105.37 -20.72
C GLU A 35 0.48 104.54 -19.68
N LYS A 36 1.77 104.82 -19.38
CA LYS A 36 2.47 104.10 -18.30
C LYS A 36 1.88 104.36 -16.92
N LYS A 37 1.31 105.54 -16.67
CA LYS A 37 0.62 105.88 -15.40
C LYS A 37 -0.77 105.24 -15.33
N ASN A 38 -1.51 105.19 -16.44
CA ASN A 38 -2.80 104.51 -16.55
C ASN A 38 -2.64 102.98 -16.49
N PHE A 39 -1.62 102.41 -17.12
CA PHE A 39 -1.27 100.99 -17.00
C PHE A 39 -0.77 100.65 -15.59
N ARG A 40 0.02 101.51 -14.94
CA ARG A 40 0.39 101.33 -13.52
C ARG A 40 -0.81 101.46 -12.57
N ASN A 41 -1.76 102.33 -12.85
CA ASN A 41 -2.98 102.48 -12.03
C ASN A 41 -3.98 101.34 -12.29
N TRP A 42 -4.06 100.84 -13.53
CA TRP A 42 -4.80 99.63 -13.90
C TRP A 42 -4.19 98.39 -13.24
N LEU A 43 -2.87 98.23 -13.29
CA LEU A 43 -2.16 97.19 -12.51
C LEU A 43 -2.35 97.37 -11.00
N LYS A 44 -2.44 98.59 -10.47
CA LYS A 44 -2.67 98.80 -9.03
C LYS A 44 -4.11 98.47 -8.61
N GLY A 45 -5.10 98.74 -9.45
CA GLY A 45 -6.50 98.39 -9.20
C GLY A 45 -6.82 96.90 -9.43
N HIS A 46 -6.10 96.24 -10.34
CA HIS A 46 -6.28 94.83 -10.67
C HIS A 46 -5.15 93.95 -10.12
N ARG A 47 -4.31 94.49 -9.22
CA ARG A 47 -3.14 93.79 -8.67
C ARG A 47 -3.53 92.49 -7.98
N ALA A 48 -4.61 92.54 -7.20
CA ALA A 48 -5.18 91.36 -6.56
C ALA A 48 -5.66 90.35 -7.60
N ILE A 49 -6.38 90.79 -8.65
CA ILE A 49 -6.91 89.90 -9.69
C ILE A 49 -5.78 89.27 -10.51
N ILE A 50 -4.77 90.02 -10.92
CA ILE A 50 -3.61 89.50 -11.67
C ILE A 50 -2.80 88.54 -10.80
N ILE A 51 -2.58 88.85 -9.52
CA ILE A 51 -1.90 87.95 -8.59
C ILE A 51 -2.73 86.67 -8.38
N ILE A 52 -4.05 86.77 -8.22
CA ILE A 52 -4.96 85.62 -8.12
C ILE A 52 -4.93 84.81 -9.42
N SER A 53 -4.96 85.42 -10.60
CA SER A 53 -4.87 84.71 -11.87
C SER A 53 -3.52 84.02 -12.06
N VAL A 54 -2.42 84.66 -11.64
CA VAL A 54 -1.08 84.06 -11.68
C VAL A 54 -0.96 82.94 -10.65
N ILE A 55 -1.53 83.09 -9.45
CA ILE A 55 -1.60 82.01 -8.44
C ILE A 55 -2.47 80.86 -8.96
N ILE A 56 -3.61 81.13 -9.58
CA ILE A 56 -4.47 80.10 -10.19
C ILE A 56 -3.75 79.40 -11.33
N ILE A 57 -3.05 80.12 -12.20
CA ILE A 57 -2.24 79.53 -13.27
C ILE A 57 -1.06 78.74 -12.67
N MET A 58 -0.40 79.24 -11.64
CA MET A 58 0.71 78.56 -10.97
C MET A 58 0.22 77.32 -10.22
N VAL A 59 -0.97 77.36 -9.61
CA VAL A 59 -1.66 76.20 -9.02
C VAL A 59 -2.12 75.25 -10.11
N LEU A 60 -2.65 75.71 -11.24
CA LEU A 60 -3.02 74.87 -12.38
C LEU A 60 -1.82 74.32 -13.14
N VAL A 61 -0.61 74.87 -12.98
CA VAL A 61 0.63 74.35 -13.59
C VAL A 61 1.37 73.42 -12.61
N THR A 62 1.43 73.76 -11.32
CA THR A 62 2.07 72.93 -10.27
C THR A 62 1.18 71.80 -9.78
N SER A 63 -0.12 72.03 -9.75
CA SER A 63 -1.16 71.03 -9.51
C SER A 63 -1.78 70.55 -10.82
N GLY A 64 -1.38 71.07 -11.99
CA GLY A 64 -1.90 70.62 -13.29
C GLY A 64 -1.58 69.17 -13.59
N THR A 65 -0.36 68.75 -13.30
CA THR A 65 0.07 67.35 -13.44
C THR A 65 -0.60 66.46 -12.39
N LYS A 66 -0.67 66.90 -11.12
CA LYS A 66 -1.38 66.18 -10.06
C LYS A 66 -2.88 66.09 -10.32
N ALA A 67 -3.52 67.17 -10.74
CA ALA A 67 -4.93 67.26 -11.10
C ALA A 67 -5.23 66.57 -12.43
N PHE A 68 -4.30 66.51 -13.38
CA PHE A 68 -4.42 65.71 -14.61
C PHE A 68 -4.34 64.22 -14.30
N LEU A 69 -3.44 63.80 -13.40
CA LEU A 69 -3.42 62.44 -12.86
C LEU A 69 -4.70 62.15 -12.06
N TYR A 70 -5.17 63.09 -11.24
CA TYR A 70 -6.41 62.99 -10.47
C TYR A 70 -7.66 62.95 -11.37
N ILE A 71 -7.73 63.77 -12.42
CA ILE A 71 -8.82 63.78 -13.41
C ILE A 71 -8.79 62.50 -14.24
N ASN A 72 -7.62 61.99 -14.61
CA ASN A 72 -7.51 60.68 -15.27
C ASN A 72 -7.94 59.53 -14.35
N PHE A 73 -7.68 59.63 -13.05
CA PHE A 73 -8.16 58.68 -12.03
C PHE A 73 -9.67 58.78 -11.80
N ILE A 74 -10.24 60.00 -11.75
CA ILE A 74 -11.69 60.26 -11.68
C ILE A 74 -12.43 59.78 -12.94
N LEU A 75 -11.74 59.67 -14.07
CA LEU A 75 -12.30 59.15 -15.33
C LEU A 75 -12.08 57.65 -15.54
N GLY A 76 -11.42 56.96 -14.60
CA GLY A 76 -11.29 55.50 -14.61
C GLY A 76 -12.57 54.87 -14.06
N ASN A 77 -13.16 53.94 -14.81
CA ASN A 77 -14.47 53.34 -14.51
C ASN A 77 -14.38 51.93 -13.90
N ASP A 78 -13.17 51.45 -13.64
CA ASP A 78 -12.91 50.06 -13.29
C ASP A 78 -12.71 49.88 -11.79
N ILE A 79 -12.98 48.66 -11.31
CA ILE A 79 -12.73 48.23 -9.94
C ILE A 79 -11.49 47.34 -9.93
N ILE A 80 -10.58 47.60 -9.01
CA ILE A 80 -9.44 46.74 -8.72
C ILE A 80 -9.64 46.18 -7.33
N ILE A 81 -9.60 44.85 -7.21
CA ILE A 81 -9.62 44.15 -5.93
C ILE A 81 -8.18 43.91 -5.48
N HIS A 82 -7.86 44.38 -4.27
CA HIS A 82 -6.68 43.94 -3.52
C HIS A 82 -7.14 42.98 -2.43
N LEU A 83 -6.63 41.77 -2.49
CA LEU A 83 -6.92 40.71 -1.54
C LEU A 83 -5.58 40.13 -1.07
N ASP A 84 -5.34 40.20 0.23
CA ASP A 84 -4.14 39.69 0.89
C ASP A 84 -4.54 38.76 2.05
N ALA A 85 -3.68 37.79 2.38
CA ALA A 85 -3.76 36.99 3.59
C ALA A 85 -2.49 37.16 4.42
N ASP A 86 -2.60 37.12 5.74
CA ASP A 86 -1.43 37.10 6.62
C ASP A 86 -0.67 35.76 6.56
N LYS A 87 -1.38 34.67 6.24
CA LYS A 87 -0.85 33.33 6.00
C LYS A 87 -1.63 32.66 4.87
N ASP A 88 -0.92 31.94 4.00
CA ASP A 88 -1.49 31.14 2.91
C ASP A 88 -1.02 29.68 2.95
N ASP A 89 -0.19 29.32 3.93
CA ASP A 89 0.32 27.97 4.17
C ASP A 89 0.42 27.72 5.68
N LEU A 90 -0.16 26.61 6.14
CA LEU A 90 -0.25 26.23 7.54
C LEU A 90 0.27 24.80 7.74
N ASN A 91 0.97 24.59 8.85
CA ASN A 91 1.42 23.27 9.29
C ASN A 91 0.80 22.98 10.65
N LEU A 92 -0.20 22.09 10.68
CA LEU A 92 -0.98 21.80 11.88
C LEU A 92 -0.77 20.35 12.34
N VAL A 93 -1.21 20.10 13.57
CA VAL A 93 -1.40 18.74 14.10
C VAL A 93 -2.82 18.65 14.63
N ARG A 94 -3.34 17.43 14.78
CA ARG A 94 -4.73 17.23 15.15
C ARG A 94 -5.10 17.94 16.46
N GLY A 95 -6.25 18.64 16.47
CA GLY A 95 -6.77 19.37 17.63
C GLY A 95 -6.13 20.74 17.87
N VAL A 96 -5.20 21.18 17.01
CA VAL A 96 -4.68 22.55 16.98
C VAL A 96 -5.42 23.36 15.93
N GLU A 97 -5.80 24.59 16.29
CA GLU A 97 -6.40 25.57 15.39
C GLU A 97 -5.47 26.78 15.22
N GLU A 98 -5.41 27.32 14.01
CA GLU A 98 -4.77 28.61 13.72
C GLU A 98 -5.73 29.57 13.01
N SER A 99 -5.62 30.86 13.32
CA SER A 99 -6.37 31.91 12.62
C SER A 99 -5.63 32.35 11.35
N VAL A 100 -6.40 32.56 10.28
CA VAL A 100 -5.98 33.22 9.04
C VAL A 100 -6.83 34.47 8.83
N ASN A 101 -6.18 35.59 8.53
CA ASN A 101 -6.80 36.90 8.33
C ASN A 101 -6.71 37.31 6.87
N PHE A 102 -7.87 37.47 6.23
CA PHE A 102 -7.98 38.00 4.87
C PHE A 102 -8.30 39.48 4.93
N LYS A 103 -7.47 40.30 4.28
CA LYS A 103 -7.67 41.73 4.13
C LYS A 103 -8.08 42.02 2.69
N ALA A 104 -9.28 42.55 2.51
CA ALA A 104 -9.81 42.92 1.21
C ALA A 104 -10.02 44.44 1.10
N SER A 105 -9.68 45.01 -0.05
CA SER A 105 -9.96 46.41 -0.36
C SER A 105 -10.16 46.60 -1.86
N VAL A 106 -10.83 47.69 -2.23
CA VAL A 106 -11.03 48.06 -3.64
C VAL A 106 -10.39 49.41 -3.94
N ILE A 107 -9.82 49.52 -5.14
CA ILE A 107 -9.47 50.80 -5.75
C ILE A 107 -10.45 51.04 -6.90
N THR A 108 -11.18 52.15 -6.83
CA THR A 108 -12.10 52.60 -7.87
C THR A 108 -12.25 54.12 -7.79
N ASN A 109 -13.01 54.72 -8.70
CA ASN A 109 -13.36 56.14 -8.66
C ASN A 109 -14.00 56.47 -7.28
N PRO A 110 -13.60 57.56 -6.59
CA PRO A 110 -14.13 57.92 -5.28
C PRO A 110 -15.66 58.06 -5.18
N PHE A 111 -16.35 58.22 -6.31
CA PHE A 111 -17.81 58.30 -6.39
C PHE A 111 -18.48 56.95 -6.74
N CYS A 112 -17.70 55.89 -6.96
CA CYS A 112 -18.14 54.53 -7.19
C CYS A 112 -18.13 53.71 -5.90
N THR A 113 -19.10 52.80 -5.78
CA THR A 113 -19.11 51.73 -4.78
C THR A 113 -19.05 50.38 -5.48
N ALA A 114 -18.38 49.41 -4.89
CA ALA A 114 -18.38 48.03 -5.34
C ALA A 114 -19.34 47.21 -4.49
N GLU A 115 -20.27 46.50 -5.10
CA GLU A 115 -21.02 45.42 -4.48
C GLU A 115 -20.17 44.16 -4.57
N CYS A 116 -19.81 43.60 -3.43
CA CYS A 116 -18.88 42.49 -3.33
C CYS A 116 -19.51 41.30 -2.61
N GLU A 117 -19.17 40.10 -3.06
CA GLU A 117 -19.53 38.83 -2.46
C GLU A 117 -18.24 38.09 -2.11
N SER A 118 -18.12 37.63 -0.86
CA SER A 118 -16.99 36.81 -0.42
C SER A 118 -17.45 35.40 -0.07
N SER A 119 -16.65 34.39 -0.42
CA SER A 119 -16.83 33.01 0.03
C SER A 119 -15.58 32.49 0.70
N PHE A 120 -15.74 31.74 1.78
CA PHE A 120 -14.67 30.92 2.36
C PHE A 120 -15.07 29.44 2.23
N GLU A 121 -14.25 28.66 1.53
CA GLU A 121 -14.58 27.30 1.10
C GLU A 121 -13.52 26.30 1.60
N ASP A 122 -13.98 25.16 2.12
CA ASP A 122 -13.21 23.94 2.27
C ASP A 122 -13.27 23.17 0.95
N ILE A 123 -12.23 23.31 0.13
CA ILE A 123 -12.15 22.67 -1.19
C ILE A 123 -11.98 21.15 -1.00
N SER A 124 -11.23 20.73 0.02
CA SER A 124 -11.00 19.31 0.31
C SER A 124 -12.30 18.55 0.49
N ASN A 125 -13.26 19.11 1.21
CA ASN A 125 -14.58 18.52 1.45
C ASN A 125 -15.69 19.05 0.55
N ASN A 126 -15.36 19.92 -0.43
CA ASN A 126 -16.30 20.58 -1.32
C ASN A 126 -17.46 21.28 -0.56
N LYS A 127 -17.12 22.10 0.44
CA LYS A 127 -18.06 22.73 1.36
C LYS A 127 -17.79 24.22 1.51
N THR A 128 -18.81 25.05 1.33
CA THR A 128 -18.75 26.47 1.70
C THR A 128 -18.88 26.62 3.23
N ILE A 129 -17.91 27.28 3.85
CA ILE A 129 -17.87 27.56 5.29
C ILE A 129 -18.60 28.87 5.59
N ASP A 130 -18.33 29.91 4.81
CA ASP A 130 -18.91 31.24 5.00
C ASP A 130 -19.20 31.90 3.65
N TYR A 131 -20.23 32.73 3.64
CA TYR A 131 -20.64 33.52 2.49
C TYR A 131 -21.19 34.86 2.99
N ASP A 132 -20.70 35.96 2.42
CA ASP A 132 -21.14 37.29 2.80
C ASP A 132 -21.26 38.21 1.58
N SER A 133 -22.15 39.18 1.67
CA SER A 133 -22.37 40.21 0.64
C SER A 133 -22.34 41.58 1.28
N PHE A 134 -21.47 42.45 0.79
CA PHE A 134 -21.23 43.77 1.38
C PHE A 134 -20.81 44.80 0.31
N LYS A 135 -20.82 46.08 0.70
CA LYS A 135 -20.37 47.17 -0.16
C LYS A 135 -19.00 47.66 0.26
N LEU A 136 -18.07 47.73 -0.68
CA LEU A 136 -16.76 48.35 -0.47
C LEU A 136 -16.68 49.72 -1.15
N ALA A 137 -16.20 50.70 -0.39
CA ALA A 137 -15.83 52.01 -0.89
C ALA A 137 -14.30 52.11 -0.94
N PRO A 138 -13.73 52.86 -1.91
CA PRO A 138 -12.29 52.98 -2.04
C PRO A 138 -11.64 53.58 -0.78
N GLY A 139 -10.55 52.95 -0.31
CA GLY A 139 -9.80 53.36 0.89
C GLY A 139 -10.32 52.81 2.22
N ILE A 140 -11.40 52.03 2.22
CA ILE A 140 -11.94 51.36 3.43
C ILE A 140 -11.73 49.84 3.28
N PRO A 141 -10.62 49.29 3.79
CA PRO A 141 -10.40 47.85 3.77
C PRO A 141 -11.32 47.14 4.78
N ILE A 142 -11.65 45.89 4.51
CA ILE A 142 -12.25 44.96 5.47
C ILE A 142 -11.24 43.87 5.84
N THR A 143 -11.42 43.30 7.02
CA THR A 143 -10.68 42.12 7.46
C THR A 143 -11.67 41.03 7.87
N LYS A 144 -11.44 39.81 7.42
CA LYS A 144 -12.18 38.60 7.80
C LYS A 144 -11.20 37.61 8.43
N GLU A 145 -11.51 37.14 9.63
CA GLU A 145 -10.71 36.15 10.35
C GLU A 145 -11.43 34.79 10.33
N TYR A 146 -10.72 33.73 9.95
CA TYR A 146 -11.20 32.36 10.02
C TYR A 146 -10.23 31.49 10.82
N LYS A 147 -10.76 30.64 11.70
CA LYS A 147 -9.99 29.61 12.40
C LYS A 147 -10.03 28.33 11.59
N ILE A 148 -8.85 27.78 11.33
CA ILE A 148 -8.67 26.54 10.59
C ILE A 148 -8.03 25.53 11.53
N GLY A 149 -8.67 24.36 11.66
CA GLY A 149 -8.19 23.24 12.46
C GLY A 149 -8.30 21.94 11.67
N VAL A 150 -7.59 20.93 12.16
CA VAL A 150 -7.64 19.58 11.61
C VAL A 150 -8.07 18.60 12.70
N ASP A 151 -9.16 17.89 12.44
CA ASP A 151 -9.68 16.83 13.31
C ASP A 151 -9.42 15.43 12.75
N ASP A 152 -8.90 15.35 11.52
CA ASP A 152 -8.63 14.09 10.82
C ASP A 152 -7.43 13.35 11.44
N PHE A 153 -7.46 12.04 11.27
CA PHE A 153 -6.35 11.16 11.63
C PHE A 153 -5.27 11.18 10.55
N GLY A 154 -4.04 10.89 10.96
CA GLY A 154 -2.95 10.69 10.02
C GLY A 154 -2.23 11.96 9.61
N GLU A 155 -1.63 11.87 8.43
CA GLU A 155 -0.84 12.92 7.79
C GLU A 155 -1.47 13.24 6.45
N GLY A 156 -1.38 14.48 5.99
CA GLY A 156 -2.06 14.85 4.77
C GLY A 156 -2.13 16.34 4.46
N GLN A 157 -3.02 16.69 3.54
CA GLN A 157 -3.29 18.08 3.18
C GLN A 157 -4.78 18.37 3.05
N LYS A 158 -5.16 19.52 3.61
CA LYS A 158 -6.42 20.21 3.31
C LYS A 158 -6.20 21.50 2.53
N LEU A 159 -7.21 21.86 1.75
CA LEU A 159 -7.23 23.02 0.88
C LEU A 159 -8.44 23.88 1.21
N TYR A 160 -8.20 25.15 1.45
CA TYR A 160 -9.22 26.16 1.64
C TYR A 160 -9.06 27.27 0.63
N ARG A 161 -10.14 27.99 0.35
CA ARG A 161 -10.08 29.17 -0.52
C ARG A 161 -10.94 30.28 0.00
N PHE A 162 -10.36 31.46 0.03
CA PHE A 162 -11.12 32.70 0.18
C PHE A 162 -11.30 33.34 -1.21
N GLY A 163 -12.54 33.40 -1.68
CA GLY A 163 -12.95 34.07 -2.91
C GLY A 163 -13.57 35.42 -2.61
N LEU A 164 -13.34 36.38 -3.50
CA LEU A 164 -13.95 37.70 -3.48
C LEU A 164 -14.30 38.11 -4.90
N GLU A 165 -15.57 38.36 -5.15
CA GLU A 165 -16.11 38.83 -6.42
C GLU A 165 -16.75 40.20 -6.21
N CYS A 166 -16.48 41.19 -7.07
CA CYS A 166 -17.04 42.53 -6.94
C CYS A 166 -17.53 43.07 -8.28
N ILE A 167 -18.69 43.73 -8.24
CA ILE A 167 -19.32 44.40 -9.36
C ILE A 167 -19.49 45.88 -9.03
N GLY A 168 -19.24 46.76 -9.99
CA GLY A 168 -19.43 48.20 -9.80
C GLY A 168 -20.88 48.60 -9.80
N SER A 169 -21.29 49.36 -8.79
CA SER A 169 -22.62 49.99 -8.76
C SER A 169 -22.63 51.26 -9.60
N ALA A 170 -23.35 51.25 -10.71
CA ALA A 170 -23.49 52.43 -11.57
C ALA A 170 -24.26 53.57 -10.85
N SER A 171 -23.76 54.79 -11.00
CA SER A 171 -24.38 56.02 -10.46
C SER A 171 -24.12 57.20 -11.40
N PHE A 172 -24.77 58.35 -11.19
CA PHE A 172 -24.58 59.54 -12.04
C PHE A 172 -23.10 60.00 -12.16
N LEU A 173 -22.29 59.73 -11.14
CA LEU A 173 -20.85 60.04 -11.11
C LEU A 173 -19.97 58.78 -11.30
N CYS A 174 -20.59 57.60 -11.46
CA CYS A 174 -19.94 56.30 -11.60
C CYS A 174 -20.48 55.56 -12.84
N ASN A 175 -19.82 55.73 -13.99
CA ASN A 175 -20.17 55.06 -15.24
C ASN A 175 -19.40 53.74 -15.37
N THR A 176 -19.73 52.74 -14.54
CA THR A 176 -19.17 51.38 -14.65
C THR A 176 -20.00 50.51 -15.60
N LYS A 177 -19.35 49.53 -16.24
CA LYS A 177 -19.99 48.59 -17.19
C LYS A 177 -20.72 47.43 -16.50
N GLY A 178 -20.58 47.27 -15.19
CA GLY A 178 -21.17 46.15 -14.45
C GLY A 178 -20.48 44.80 -14.69
N GLU A 179 -19.27 44.80 -15.26
CA GLU A 179 -18.44 43.60 -15.38
C GLU A 179 -17.90 43.19 -14.00
N SER A 180 -17.86 41.89 -13.74
CA SER A 180 -17.43 41.33 -12.46
C SER A 180 -15.92 41.09 -12.44
N THR A 181 -15.26 41.54 -11.37
CA THR A 181 -13.85 41.26 -11.09
C THR A 181 -13.75 40.31 -9.91
N SER A 182 -12.90 39.28 -10.00
CA SER A 182 -12.77 38.26 -8.95
C SER A 182 -11.33 37.95 -8.57
N ARG A 183 -11.07 37.78 -7.27
CA ARG A 183 -9.78 37.37 -6.71
C ARG A 183 -9.99 36.24 -5.72
N SER A 184 -9.00 35.37 -5.63
CA SER A 184 -9.01 34.29 -4.65
C SER A 184 -7.61 34.03 -4.12
N ILE A 185 -7.56 33.56 -2.87
CA ILE A 185 -6.34 33.05 -2.22
C ILE A 185 -6.60 31.59 -1.86
N LEU A 186 -5.72 30.72 -2.32
CA LEU A 186 -5.66 29.32 -1.90
C LEU A 186 -4.84 29.25 -0.61
N VAL A 187 -5.40 28.62 0.42
CA VAL A 187 -4.73 28.32 1.69
C VAL A 187 -4.47 26.82 1.76
N THR A 188 -3.21 26.44 1.91
CA THR A 188 -2.81 25.05 2.13
C THR A 188 -2.66 24.76 3.62
N VAL A 189 -3.12 23.59 4.04
CA VAL A 189 -2.98 23.11 5.42
C VAL A 189 -2.40 21.72 5.37
N GLU A 190 -1.09 21.63 5.54
CA GLU A 190 -0.42 20.35 5.78
C GLU A 190 -0.66 19.96 7.24
N TYR A 191 -1.04 18.71 7.48
CA TYR A 191 -1.21 18.19 8.83
C TYR A 191 -0.40 16.93 9.05
N ASN A 192 0.14 16.79 10.25
CA ASN A 192 1.01 15.69 10.65
C ASN A 192 0.52 15.03 11.94
N LEU A 193 1.05 13.84 12.21
CA LEU A 193 0.86 13.14 13.48
C LEU A 193 1.34 13.99 14.66
N THR A 194 0.58 13.97 15.74
CA THR A 194 1.03 14.44 17.05
C THR A 194 2.18 13.56 17.57
N GLU A 195 2.97 14.06 18.53
CA GLU A 195 4.06 13.27 19.12
C GLU A 195 3.57 11.98 19.79
N ASP A 196 2.40 12.02 20.43
CA ASP A 196 1.77 10.85 21.03
C ASP A 196 1.38 9.81 19.97
N GLU A 197 0.85 10.24 18.82
CA GLU A 197 0.53 9.35 17.70
C GLU A 197 1.76 8.71 17.08
N LYS A 198 2.87 9.46 16.95
CA LYS A 198 4.14 8.90 16.46
C LYS A 198 4.65 7.81 17.39
N ILE A 199 4.56 8.02 18.70
CA ILE A 199 4.94 7.00 19.70
C ILE A 199 4.02 5.78 19.57
N LEU A 200 2.69 5.98 19.48
CA LEU A 200 1.73 4.88 19.31
C LEU A 200 1.99 4.09 18.01
N LYS A 201 2.17 4.76 16.87
CA LYS A 201 2.49 4.14 15.57
C LYS A 201 3.71 3.21 15.69
N ASN A 202 4.80 3.71 16.26
CA ASN A 202 6.05 2.95 16.37
C ASN A 202 5.90 1.71 17.27
N ASN A 203 5.19 1.84 18.40
CA ASN A 203 4.94 0.72 19.30
C ASN A 203 4.03 -0.33 18.64
N LEU A 204 2.90 0.13 18.07
CA LEU A 204 1.91 -0.75 17.45
C LEU A 204 2.47 -1.49 16.24
N LYS A 205 3.38 -0.89 15.47
CA LYS A 205 4.03 -1.57 14.33
C LYS A 205 4.68 -2.88 14.74
N ASN A 206 5.51 -2.83 15.78
CA ASN A 206 6.22 -4.00 16.29
C ASN A 206 5.26 -5.02 16.90
N GLU A 207 4.27 -4.54 17.66
CA GLU A 207 3.26 -5.36 18.30
C GLU A 207 2.34 -6.10 17.30
N LEU A 208 1.97 -5.45 16.19
CA LEU A 208 1.19 -6.05 15.10
C LEU A 208 1.99 -7.13 14.36
N ILE A 209 3.29 -6.91 14.15
CA ILE A 209 4.20 -7.90 13.56
C ILE A 209 4.30 -9.14 14.47
N ASP A 210 4.45 -8.96 15.78
CA ASP A 210 4.48 -10.06 16.75
C ASP A 210 3.16 -10.84 16.77
N LEU A 211 2.02 -10.13 16.83
CA LEU A 211 0.70 -10.73 16.76
C LEU A 211 0.52 -11.58 15.48
N LYS A 212 0.89 -11.03 14.32
CA LYS A 212 0.85 -11.76 13.05
C LYS A 212 1.74 -13.01 13.10
N GLY A 213 2.96 -12.89 13.63
CA GLY A 213 3.89 -14.02 13.76
C GLY A 213 3.32 -15.14 14.64
N ARG A 214 2.73 -14.79 15.78
CA ARG A 214 2.09 -15.74 16.71
C ARG A 214 0.93 -16.49 16.07
N LEU A 215 0.07 -15.78 15.33
CA LEU A 215 -1.04 -16.40 14.60
C LEU A 215 -0.52 -17.33 13.49
N SER A 216 0.53 -16.92 12.77
CA SER A 216 1.18 -17.77 11.76
C SER A 216 1.69 -19.09 12.35
N ASN A 217 2.42 -19.00 13.48
CA ASN A 217 2.95 -20.18 14.18
C ASN A 217 1.82 -21.07 14.70
N SER A 218 0.78 -20.47 15.28
CA SER A 218 -0.37 -21.22 15.80
C SER A 218 -1.12 -21.96 14.67
N GLN A 219 -1.20 -21.36 13.47
CA GLN A 219 -1.81 -22.01 12.30
C GLN A 219 -0.95 -23.17 11.79
N GLU A 220 0.37 -23.03 11.85
CA GLU A 220 1.30 -24.11 11.51
C GLU A 220 1.13 -25.31 12.46
N GLU A 221 1.11 -25.08 13.77
CA GLU A 221 0.87 -26.13 14.77
C GLU A 221 -0.48 -26.83 14.55
N LEU A 222 -1.54 -26.06 14.26
CA LEU A 222 -2.85 -26.64 13.95
C LEU A 222 -2.83 -27.49 12.66
N ASN A 223 -2.06 -27.09 11.65
CA ASN A 223 -1.92 -27.87 10.41
C ASN A 223 -1.20 -29.20 10.67
N LYS A 224 -0.15 -29.22 11.51
CA LYS A 224 0.55 -30.45 11.95
C LYS A 224 -0.41 -31.39 12.67
N ALA A 225 -1.15 -30.86 13.64
CA ALA A 225 -2.16 -31.61 14.38
C ALA A 225 -3.26 -32.17 13.45
N GLY A 226 -3.68 -31.41 12.44
CA GLY A 226 -4.64 -31.85 11.42
C GLY A 226 -4.13 -33.01 10.56
N PHE A 227 -2.85 -33.02 10.23
CA PHE A 227 -2.22 -34.13 9.51
C PHE A 227 -2.20 -35.43 10.34
N LEU A 228 -1.82 -35.32 11.62
CA LEU A 228 -1.85 -36.46 12.56
C LEU A 228 -3.27 -37.02 12.70
N ILE A 229 -4.28 -36.16 12.81
CA ILE A 229 -5.68 -36.57 12.90
C ILE A 229 -6.15 -37.30 11.65
N LYS A 230 -5.76 -36.83 10.46
CA LYS A 230 -6.11 -37.48 9.20
C LYS A 230 -5.54 -38.90 9.09
N GLN A 231 -4.32 -39.12 9.58
CA GLN A 231 -3.74 -40.46 9.64
C GLN A 231 -4.43 -41.33 10.69
N LEU A 232 -4.60 -40.82 11.92
CA LEU A 232 -5.18 -41.56 13.04
C LEU A 232 -6.63 -41.98 12.77
N ASP A 233 -7.41 -41.15 12.06
CA ASP A 233 -8.82 -41.43 11.74
C ASP A 233 -9.05 -42.69 10.90
N ASN A 234 -8.05 -43.11 10.13
CA ASN A 234 -8.11 -44.35 9.36
C ASN A 234 -8.17 -45.58 10.27
N TYR A 235 -7.60 -45.47 11.47
CA TYR A 235 -7.36 -46.58 12.39
C TYR A 235 -8.19 -46.46 13.67
N ALA A 236 -8.54 -45.25 14.10
CA ALA A 236 -9.19 -44.99 15.38
C ALA A 236 -10.43 -44.09 15.26
N VAL A 237 -11.41 -44.30 16.15
CA VAL A 237 -12.52 -43.36 16.36
C VAL A 237 -12.02 -42.24 17.29
N ILE A 238 -12.02 -41.00 16.79
CA ILE A 238 -11.37 -39.83 17.42
C ILE A 238 -12.25 -38.56 17.31
N ASP A 239 -13.56 -38.70 17.50
CA ASP A 239 -14.53 -37.62 17.28
C ASP A 239 -14.28 -36.40 18.19
N GLN A 240 -13.82 -36.62 19.43
CA GLN A 240 -13.45 -35.54 20.33
C GLN A 240 -12.26 -34.75 19.81
N ASN A 241 -11.17 -35.41 19.40
CA ASN A 241 -9.99 -34.74 18.86
C ASN A 241 -10.33 -33.95 17.59
N LYS A 242 -11.19 -34.49 16.72
CA LYS A 242 -11.68 -33.77 15.53
C LYS A 242 -12.48 -32.52 15.91
N ASN A 243 -13.34 -32.62 16.92
CA ASN A 243 -14.11 -31.48 17.40
C ASN A 243 -13.21 -30.41 18.02
N ASP A 244 -12.23 -30.80 18.84
CA ASP A 244 -11.23 -29.89 19.41
C ASP A 244 -10.42 -29.19 18.31
N LEU A 245 -10.05 -29.91 17.25
CA LEU A 245 -9.35 -29.36 16.08
C LEU A 245 -10.23 -28.36 15.30
N ASP A 246 -11.51 -28.67 15.08
CA ASP A 246 -12.46 -27.79 14.38
C ASP A 246 -12.74 -26.50 15.16
N ILE A 247 -12.89 -26.59 16.49
CA ILE A 247 -13.04 -25.41 17.35
C ILE A 247 -11.80 -24.52 17.26
N SER A 248 -10.61 -25.10 17.45
CA SER A 248 -9.33 -24.37 17.32
C SER A 248 -9.15 -23.76 15.93
N GLY A 249 -9.57 -24.45 14.87
CA GLY A 249 -9.56 -23.97 13.49
C GLY A 249 -10.47 -22.76 13.25
N LYS A 250 -11.67 -22.75 13.84
CA LYS A 250 -12.58 -21.61 13.76
C LYS A 250 -12.03 -20.40 14.52
N ASP A 251 -11.49 -20.63 15.72
CA ASP A 251 -10.95 -19.56 16.55
C ASP A 251 -9.74 -18.89 15.88
N ILE A 252 -8.80 -19.66 15.34
CA ILE A 252 -7.65 -19.07 14.64
C ILE A 252 -8.05 -18.34 13.36
N SER A 253 -8.98 -18.91 12.59
CA SER A 253 -9.48 -18.26 11.37
C SER A 253 -10.11 -16.90 11.70
N LYS A 254 -10.92 -16.83 12.76
CA LYS A 254 -11.52 -15.58 13.25
C LYS A 254 -10.48 -14.56 13.68
N ASN A 255 -9.41 -14.98 14.36
CA ASN A 255 -8.33 -14.08 14.77
C ASN A 255 -7.53 -13.55 13.56
N ILE A 256 -7.26 -14.40 12.57
CA ILE A 256 -6.61 -14.00 11.32
C ILE A 256 -7.48 -13.01 10.54
N GLU A 257 -8.80 -13.24 10.45
CA GLU A 257 -9.73 -12.28 9.85
C GLU A 257 -9.72 -10.94 10.60
N GLY A 258 -9.61 -10.97 11.92
CA GLY A 258 -9.49 -9.79 12.78
C GLY A 258 -8.29 -8.89 12.46
N LEU A 259 -7.20 -9.43 11.90
CA LEU A 259 -6.05 -8.64 11.45
C LEU A 259 -6.42 -7.65 10.34
N ASN A 260 -7.43 -7.93 9.51
CA ASN A 260 -7.88 -6.99 8.48
C ASN A 260 -8.52 -5.74 9.09
N SER A 261 -9.25 -5.89 10.20
CA SER A 261 -9.81 -4.75 10.93
C SER A 261 -8.71 -3.86 11.50
N LEU A 262 -7.66 -4.47 12.07
CA LEU A 262 -6.48 -3.74 12.55
C LEU A 262 -5.72 -3.08 11.40
N LYS A 263 -5.58 -3.77 10.25
CA LYS A 263 -4.95 -3.20 9.05
C LYS A 263 -5.70 -1.98 8.53
N LYS A 264 -7.04 -2.02 8.54
CA LYS A 264 -7.85 -0.86 8.15
C LYS A 264 -7.60 0.36 9.03
N LEU A 265 -7.49 0.17 10.35
CA LEU A 265 -7.19 1.24 11.30
C LEU A 265 -5.74 1.74 11.18
N TRP A 266 -4.80 0.83 10.89
CA TRP A 266 -3.42 1.17 10.56
C TRP A 266 -3.34 2.07 9.32
N ASP A 267 -4.04 1.71 8.25
CA ASP A 267 -4.07 2.47 6.99
C ASP A 267 -4.75 3.83 7.13
N SER A 268 -5.82 3.90 7.92
CA SER A 268 -6.49 5.17 8.25
C SER A 268 -5.74 5.97 9.31
N GLN A 269 -4.60 5.46 9.82
CA GLN A 269 -3.76 6.11 10.81
C GLN A 269 -4.47 6.46 12.13
N ASP A 270 -5.55 5.75 12.46
CA ASP A 270 -6.26 5.91 13.74
C ASP A 270 -5.57 5.07 14.82
N TYR A 271 -4.39 5.53 15.24
CA TYR A 271 -3.54 4.79 16.19
C TYR A 271 -4.17 4.67 17.59
N TYR A 272 -5.11 5.55 17.96
CA TYR A 272 -5.79 5.47 19.24
C TYR A 272 -6.81 4.33 19.27
N GLU A 273 -7.70 4.24 18.28
CA GLU A 273 -8.65 3.13 18.20
C GLU A 273 -7.94 1.81 17.86
N LEU A 274 -6.89 1.86 17.03
CA LEU A 274 -6.02 0.70 16.78
C LEU A 274 -5.40 0.16 18.07
N SER A 275 -4.85 1.02 18.92
CA SER A 275 -4.26 0.59 20.21
C SER A 275 -5.28 -0.11 21.11
N LYS A 276 -6.52 0.36 21.10
CA LYS A 276 -7.61 -0.23 21.89
C LYS A 276 -8.00 -1.61 21.33
N GLN A 277 -8.29 -1.71 20.04
CA GLN A 277 -8.68 -2.98 19.41
C GLN A 277 -7.53 -4.00 19.39
N PHE A 278 -6.29 -3.52 19.27
CA PHE A 278 -5.11 -4.36 19.35
C PHE A 278 -5.02 -5.09 20.70
N LYS A 279 -5.31 -4.44 21.82
CA LYS A 279 -5.28 -5.09 23.15
C LYS A 279 -6.23 -6.29 23.24
N ASP A 280 -7.44 -6.12 22.72
CA ASP A 280 -8.45 -7.18 22.68
C ASP A 280 -8.01 -8.31 21.74
N ALA A 281 -7.58 -7.98 20.51
CA ALA A 281 -7.09 -8.95 19.54
C ALA A 281 -5.85 -9.73 20.05
N ASN A 282 -4.92 -9.04 20.70
CA ASN A 282 -3.73 -9.65 21.29
C ASN A 282 -4.13 -10.62 22.41
N THR A 283 -5.07 -10.25 23.28
CA THR A 283 -5.56 -11.12 24.35
C THR A 283 -6.25 -12.38 23.79
N GLU A 284 -7.10 -12.23 22.78
CA GLU A 284 -7.77 -13.37 22.12
C GLU A 284 -6.78 -14.28 21.38
N SER A 285 -5.73 -13.72 20.77
CA SER A 285 -4.69 -14.53 20.11
C SER A 285 -3.92 -15.40 21.10
N ILE A 286 -3.67 -14.93 22.33
CA ILE A 286 -2.99 -15.71 23.38
C ILE A 286 -3.88 -16.89 23.78
N LYS A 287 -5.16 -16.64 24.05
CA LYS A 287 -6.13 -17.70 24.38
C LYS A 287 -6.24 -18.74 23.28
N THR A 288 -6.22 -18.28 22.02
CA THR A 288 -6.28 -19.15 20.84
C THR A 288 -5.03 -20.02 20.75
N ALA A 289 -3.84 -19.45 20.96
CA ALA A 289 -2.59 -20.19 21.01
C ALA A 289 -2.60 -21.26 22.13
N ASP A 290 -3.04 -20.90 23.34
CA ASP A 290 -3.17 -21.83 24.46
C ASP A 290 -4.14 -22.98 24.16
N LEU A 291 -5.26 -22.69 23.50
CA LEU A 291 -6.23 -23.69 23.07
C LEU A 291 -5.61 -24.65 22.05
N ILE A 292 -4.88 -24.12 21.06
CA ILE A 292 -4.20 -24.93 20.03
C ILE A 292 -3.14 -25.83 20.65
N ILE A 293 -2.33 -25.34 21.59
CA ILE A 293 -1.34 -26.14 22.31
C ILE A 293 -2.03 -27.29 23.06
N LYS A 294 -3.20 -27.04 23.66
CA LYS A 294 -3.97 -28.09 24.34
C LYS A 294 -4.54 -29.11 23.35
N THR A 295 -5.08 -28.66 22.22
CA THR A 295 -5.57 -29.53 21.15
C THR A 295 -4.45 -30.40 20.60
N ASP A 296 -3.30 -29.83 20.28
CA ASP A 296 -2.13 -30.55 19.79
C ASP A 296 -1.69 -31.62 20.80
N ARG A 297 -1.55 -31.28 22.08
CA ARG A 297 -1.20 -32.26 23.12
C ARG A 297 -2.18 -33.43 23.17
N ASN A 298 -3.49 -33.17 23.16
CA ASN A 298 -4.51 -34.24 23.18
C ASN A 298 -4.38 -35.18 21.96
N ILE A 299 -4.04 -34.62 20.79
CA ILE A 299 -3.84 -35.37 19.55
C ILE A 299 -2.57 -36.20 19.63
N SER A 300 -1.46 -35.59 20.03
CA SER A 300 -0.16 -36.23 20.20
C SER A 300 -0.22 -37.37 21.23
N ASP A 301 -0.93 -37.20 22.35
CA ASP A 301 -1.16 -38.27 23.34
C ASP A 301 -1.93 -39.45 22.74
N SER A 302 -2.92 -39.18 21.88
CA SER A 302 -3.72 -40.22 21.21
C SER A 302 -2.91 -40.98 20.17
N VAL A 303 -2.06 -40.28 19.41
CA VAL A 303 -1.10 -40.86 18.46
C VAL A 303 -0.08 -41.72 19.18
N PHE A 304 0.50 -41.21 20.27
CA PHE A 304 1.46 -41.94 21.09
C PHE A 304 0.86 -43.24 21.63
N LEU A 305 -0.37 -43.18 22.18
CA LEU A 305 -1.07 -44.36 22.67
C LEU A 305 -1.30 -45.38 21.55
N TYR A 306 -1.75 -44.95 20.37
CA TYR A 306 -1.93 -45.86 19.23
C TYR A 306 -0.61 -46.54 18.81
N ASN A 307 0.46 -45.77 18.65
CA ASN A 307 1.77 -46.28 18.24
C ASN A 307 2.36 -47.26 19.26
N ASN A 308 2.19 -47.00 20.55
CA ASN A 308 2.62 -47.94 21.60
C ASN A 308 1.86 -49.26 21.52
N LEU A 309 0.54 -49.21 21.38
CA LEU A 309 -0.27 -50.43 21.23
C LEU A 309 0.10 -51.22 19.96
N ALA A 310 0.44 -50.52 18.88
CA ALA A 310 0.94 -51.14 17.66
C ALA A 310 2.26 -51.88 17.90
N ASN A 311 3.19 -51.26 18.64
CA ASN A 311 4.47 -51.88 18.99
C ASN A 311 4.29 -53.07 19.93
N GLU A 312 3.49 -52.93 20.99
CA GLU A 312 3.18 -54.03 21.92
C GLU A 312 2.58 -55.24 21.16
N LEU A 313 1.65 -55.00 20.25
CA LEU A 313 1.06 -56.08 19.44
C LEU A 313 2.09 -56.72 18.51
N ASN A 314 3.05 -55.95 18.00
CA ASN A 314 4.15 -56.49 17.20
C ASN A 314 5.13 -57.31 18.05
N GLU A 315 5.41 -56.90 19.29
CA GLU A 315 6.22 -57.68 20.24
C GLU A 315 5.53 -59.00 20.60
N THR A 316 4.22 -58.98 20.87
CA THR A 316 3.43 -60.20 21.09
C THR A 316 3.49 -61.12 19.87
N ARG A 317 3.49 -60.58 18.64
CA ARG A 317 3.66 -61.35 17.41
C ARG A 317 4.97 -62.13 17.42
N GLU A 318 6.09 -61.44 17.67
CA GLU A 318 7.41 -62.08 17.69
C GLU A 318 7.52 -63.10 18.84
N GLY A 319 6.98 -62.78 20.02
CA GLY A 319 6.91 -63.73 21.15
C GLY A 319 6.17 -65.02 20.81
N LEU A 320 5.01 -64.92 20.16
CA LEU A 320 4.27 -66.09 19.68
C LEU A 320 5.05 -66.87 18.60
N ARG A 321 5.83 -66.19 17.73
CA ARG A 321 6.68 -66.89 16.74
C ARG A 321 7.79 -67.68 17.40
N GLU A 322 8.40 -67.15 18.45
CA GLU A 322 9.38 -67.89 19.25
C GLU A 322 8.73 -69.09 19.93
N ILE A 323 7.53 -68.93 20.47
CA ILE A 323 6.73 -70.03 21.04
C ILE A 323 6.52 -71.17 20.02
N MET A 324 6.22 -70.85 18.76
CA MET A 324 6.02 -71.86 17.72
C MET A 324 7.27 -72.68 17.38
N LYS A 325 8.48 -72.24 17.79
CA LYS A 325 9.72 -72.99 17.57
C LYS A 325 9.94 -74.11 18.58
N PHE A 326 9.28 -74.05 19.75
CA PHE A 326 9.40 -75.08 20.77
C PHE A 326 8.84 -76.41 20.27
N LEU A 327 9.49 -77.50 20.69
CA LEU A 327 8.95 -78.84 20.49
C LEU A 327 7.89 -79.11 21.56
N VAL A 328 6.64 -79.32 21.14
CA VAL A 328 5.52 -79.63 22.04
C VAL A 328 4.92 -80.98 21.66
N LEU A 329 4.90 -81.92 22.62
CA LEU A 329 4.33 -83.27 22.43
C LEU A 329 2.93 -83.39 23.04
N ASP A 330 2.58 -82.53 24.01
CA ASP A 330 1.26 -82.49 24.63
C ASP A 330 0.21 -81.88 23.69
N GLU A 331 -0.85 -82.65 23.40
CA GLU A 331 -1.89 -82.24 22.45
C GLU A 331 -2.67 -81.00 22.96
N ASN A 332 -2.94 -80.89 24.26
CA ASN A 332 -3.69 -79.76 24.81
C ASN A 332 -2.89 -78.46 24.74
N LEU A 333 -1.60 -78.50 25.06
CA LEU A 333 -0.72 -77.35 24.97
C LEU A 333 -0.51 -76.92 23.51
N ALA A 334 -0.40 -77.87 22.59
CA ALA A 334 -0.36 -77.58 21.16
C ALA A 334 -1.68 -76.95 20.66
N LEU A 335 -2.84 -77.34 21.20
CA LEU A 335 -4.12 -76.66 20.94
C LEU A 335 -4.14 -75.24 21.55
N GLU A 336 -3.58 -75.04 22.74
CA GLU A 336 -3.51 -73.73 23.40
C GLU A 336 -2.63 -72.73 22.62
N ILE A 337 -1.52 -73.19 22.03
CA ILE A 337 -0.73 -72.41 21.07
C ILE A 337 -1.62 -71.98 19.89
N ASN A 338 -2.35 -72.92 19.33
CA ASN A 338 -3.19 -72.67 18.16
C ASN A 338 -4.33 -71.67 18.47
N ASP A 339 -4.93 -71.76 19.66
CA ASP A 339 -5.94 -70.82 20.14
C ASP A 339 -5.36 -69.41 20.35
N ASN A 340 -4.16 -69.29 20.92
CA ASN A 340 -3.49 -67.99 21.05
C ASN A 340 -3.18 -67.36 19.68
N ILE A 341 -2.68 -68.13 18.71
CA ILE A 341 -2.46 -67.64 17.34
C ILE A 341 -3.78 -67.16 16.72
N LYS A 342 -4.87 -67.91 16.92
CA LYS A 342 -6.20 -67.53 16.42
C LYS A 342 -6.73 -66.24 17.05
N ILE A 343 -6.57 -66.08 18.37
CA ILE A 343 -6.94 -64.85 19.10
C ILE A 343 -6.08 -63.70 18.59
N PHE A 344 -4.77 -63.88 18.50
CA PHE A 344 -3.84 -62.88 17.96
C PHE A 344 -4.24 -62.41 16.56
N ASN A 345 -4.51 -63.35 15.64
CA ASN A 345 -4.96 -63.03 14.28
C ASN A 345 -6.27 -62.23 14.27
N SER A 346 -7.20 -62.56 15.18
CA SER A 346 -8.44 -61.80 15.37
C SER A 346 -8.18 -60.39 15.91
N VAL A 347 -7.32 -60.25 16.91
CA VAL A 347 -6.92 -58.96 17.49
C VAL A 347 -6.21 -58.11 16.43
N MET A 348 -5.29 -58.67 15.65
CA MET A 348 -4.61 -57.97 14.55
C MET A 348 -5.62 -57.41 13.54
N LYS A 349 -6.58 -58.24 13.11
CA LYS A 349 -7.64 -57.80 12.19
C LYS A 349 -8.51 -56.69 12.79
N SER A 350 -8.88 -56.80 14.07
CA SER A 350 -9.63 -55.78 14.80
C SER A 350 -8.83 -54.48 14.97
N PHE A 351 -7.53 -54.59 15.24
CA PHE A 351 -6.60 -53.48 15.43
C PHE A 351 -6.39 -52.68 14.14
N LYS A 352 -6.34 -53.32 12.97
CA LYS A 352 -6.24 -52.60 11.69
C LYS A 352 -7.54 -51.93 11.27
N SER A 353 -8.68 -52.37 11.82
CA SER A 353 -9.97 -51.74 11.56
C SER A 353 -10.21 -50.48 12.42
N ARG A 354 -11.01 -49.54 11.90
CA ARG A 354 -11.36 -48.30 12.60
C ARG A 354 -12.24 -48.59 13.82
N ASN A 355 -11.64 -48.54 15.01
CA ASN A 355 -12.27 -48.83 16.31
C ASN A 355 -11.85 -47.80 17.37
N GLU A 356 -12.55 -47.75 18.50
CA GLU A 356 -12.11 -46.93 19.64
C GLU A 356 -10.73 -47.38 20.15
N ILE A 357 -9.86 -46.41 20.48
CA ILE A 357 -8.52 -46.69 21.03
C ILE A 357 -8.62 -47.45 22.37
N SER A 358 -9.64 -47.15 23.18
CA SER A 358 -9.99 -47.87 24.41
C SER A 358 -10.18 -49.37 24.16
N LYS A 359 -10.91 -49.74 23.10
CA LYS A 359 -11.14 -51.12 22.70
C LYS A 359 -9.86 -51.79 22.22
N LYS A 360 -9.08 -51.12 21.37
CA LYS A 360 -7.76 -51.62 20.92
C LYS A 360 -6.84 -51.94 22.10
N ARG A 361 -6.78 -51.04 23.08
CA ARG A 361 -5.99 -51.23 24.31
C ARG A 361 -6.40 -52.49 25.07
N ILE A 362 -7.70 -52.74 25.23
CA ILE A 362 -8.20 -53.94 25.92
C ILE A 362 -7.83 -55.20 25.15
N GLU A 363 -7.99 -55.19 23.82
CA GLU A 363 -7.67 -56.33 22.96
C GLU A 363 -6.18 -56.67 22.98
N VAL A 364 -5.30 -55.66 22.84
CA VAL A 364 -3.84 -55.84 22.90
C VAL A 364 -3.38 -56.33 24.27
N TYR A 365 -3.87 -55.72 25.35
CA TYR A 365 -3.56 -56.17 26.71
C TYR A 365 -3.97 -57.63 26.95
N SER A 366 -5.17 -58.01 26.48
CA SER A 366 -5.68 -59.36 26.66
C SER A 366 -4.85 -60.41 25.93
N ILE A 367 -4.42 -60.15 24.68
CA ILE A 367 -3.59 -61.12 23.96
C ILE A 367 -2.17 -61.16 24.51
N ASN A 368 -1.61 -60.03 24.93
CA ASN A 368 -0.27 -59.99 25.51
C ASN A 368 -0.22 -60.85 26.79
N TYR A 369 -1.19 -60.65 27.70
CA TYR A 369 -1.32 -61.47 28.91
C TYR A 369 -1.48 -62.97 28.62
N SER A 370 -2.26 -63.31 27.59
CA SER A 370 -2.46 -64.71 27.19
C SER A 370 -1.19 -65.33 26.61
N ALA A 371 -0.45 -64.59 25.79
CA ALA A 371 0.81 -65.03 25.20
C ALA A 371 1.91 -65.23 26.25
N ASP A 372 2.03 -64.30 27.21
CA ASP A 372 2.98 -64.41 28.32
C ASP A 372 2.69 -65.66 29.17
N LYS A 373 1.43 -65.90 29.50
CA LYS A 373 1.01 -67.08 30.26
C LYS A 373 1.30 -68.38 29.51
N LEU A 374 1.09 -68.39 28.19
CA LEU A 374 1.41 -69.53 27.34
C LEU A 374 2.92 -69.79 27.31
N TYR A 375 3.74 -68.75 27.18
CA TYR A 375 5.20 -68.87 27.19
C TYR A 375 5.70 -69.54 28.48
N GLU A 376 5.22 -69.09 29.64
CA GLU A 376 5.56 -69.70 30.93
C GLU A 376 5.11 -71.17 31.02
N SER A 377 3.92 -71.47 30.52
CA SER A 377 3.39 -72.84 30.49
C SER A 377 4.23 -73.78 29.61
N ILE A 378 4.70 -73.29 28.47
CA ILE A 378 5.58 -74.03 27.55
C ILE A 378 6.96 -74.23 28.16
N LYS A 379 7.53 -73.21 28.81
CA LYS A 379 8.84 -73.34 29.47
C LYS A 379 8.83 -74.38 30.58
N GLU A 380 7.79 -74.37 31.40
CA GLU A 380 7.63 -75.38 32.46
C GLU A 380 7.35 -76.78 31.89
N TYR A 381 6.59 -76.88 30.79
CA TYR A 381 6.37 -78.14 30.08
C TYR A 381 7.65 -78.71 29.49
N GLU A 382 8.41 -77.89 28.75
CA GLU A 382 9.67 -78.28 28.12
C GLU A 382 10.66 -78.79 29.17
N ARG A 383 10.77 -78.07 30.29
CA ARG A 383 11.59 -78.47 31.44
C ARG A 383 11.21 -79.84 31.97
N LYS A 384 9.92 -80.07 32.25
CA LYS A 384 9.43 -81.36 32.80
C LYS A 384 9.65 -82.50 31.83
N GLU A 385 9.26 -82.32 30.58
CA GLU A 385 9.32 -83.37 29.57
C GLU A 385 10.76 -83.70 29.18
N TYR A 386 11.65 -82.70 29.10
CA TYR A 386 13.09 -82.92 28.90
C TYR A 386 13.67 -83.79 30.02
N LEU A 387 13.39 -83.44 31.29
CA LEU A 387 13.92 -84.18 32.44
C LEU A 387 13.40 -85.61 32.49
N LYS A 388 12.10 -85.80 32.27
CA LYS A 388 11.46 -87.11 32.19
C LYS A 388 12.16 -88.02 31.19
N ARG A 389 12.30 -87.55 29.95
CA ARG A 389 12.92 -88.32 28.87
C ARG A 389 14.40 -88.55 29.12
N SER A 390 15.13 -87.52 29.51
CA SER A 390 16.58 -87.67 29.69
C SER A 390 16.92 -88.62 30.84
N ILE A 391 16.15 -88.61 31.94
CA ILE A 391 16.32 -89.56 33.05
C ILE A 391 15.93 -90.98 32.64
N GLU A 392 14.83 -91.13 31.91
CA GLU A 392 14.44 -92.42 31.34
C GLU A 392 15.54 -92.98 30.44
N VAL A 393 16.14 -92.15 29.58
CA VAL A 393 17.28 -92.54 28.76
C VAL A 393 18.47 -92.94 29.65
N ASP A 394 18.83 -92.15 30.66
CA ASP A 394 19.94 -92.49 31.57
C ASP A 394 19.76 -93.84 32.26
N ILE A 395 18.57 -94.10 32.80
CA ILE A 395 18.25 -95.38 33.44
C ILE A 395 18.44 -96.54 32.45
N ASN A 396 17.95 -96.39 31.22
CA ASN A 396 18.05 -97.44 30.20
C ASN A 396 19.50 -97.69 29.76
N TYR A 397 20.32 -96.64 29.64
CA TYR A 397 21.75 -96.80 29.33
C TYR A 397 22.54 -97.38 30.49
N ASP A 398 22.27 -97.00 31.74
CA ASP A 398 22.89 -97.62 32.91
C ASP A 398 22.48 -99.09 33.05
N THR A 399 21.22 -99.42 32.70
CA THR A 399 20.75 -100.81 32.62
C THR A 399 21.55 -101.60 31.57
N LEU A 400 21.76 -101.03 30.38
CA LEU A 400 22.59 -101.63 29.33
C LEU A 400 24.07 -101.75 29.73
N CYS A 401 24.61 -100.76 30.44
CA CYS A 401 25.96 -100.78 31.00
C CYS A 401 26.13 -101.95 31.99
N MET A 402 25.15 -102.19 32.86
CA MET A 402 25.17 -103.34 33.79
C MET A 402 25.11 -104.68 33.05
N LEU A 403 24.35 -104.79 31.96
CA LEU A 403 24.15 -106.04 31.22
C LEU A 403 25.28 -106.37 30.24
N ASN A 404 25.84 -105.38 29.54
CA ASN A 404 26.81 -105.59 28.45
C ASN A 404 28.20 -104.98 28.72
N LYS A 405 28.42 -104.37 29.89
CA LYS A 405 29.69 -103.69 30.29
C LYS A 405 30.17 -102.59 29.34
N SER A 406 29.33 -102.16 28.40
CA SER A 406 29.58 -101.04 27.49
C SER A 406 28.79 -99.84 27.99
N CYS A 407 29.47 -98.92 28.69
CA CYS A 407 28.85 -97.80 29.38
C CYS A 407 29.04 -96.50 28.61
N VAL A 408 27.95 -95.76 28.38
CA VAL A 408 27.98 -94.44 27.74
C VAL A 408 28.05 -93.37 28.84
N LYS A 409 28.96 -92.40 28.67
CA LYS A 409 29.11 -91.31 29.64
C LYS A 409 27.90 -90.37 29.56
N ARG A 410 27.33 -90.04 30.73
CA ARG A 410 26.12 -89.22 30.88
C ARG A 410 26.28 -88.20 32.00
N PRO A 411 25.44 -87.14 32.02
CA PRO A 411 25.36 -86.24 33.17
C PRO A 411 25.02 -87.01 34.45
N LEU A 412 25.62 -86.59 35.57
CA LEU A 412 25.26 -87.13 36.88
C LEU A 412 23.86 -86.63 37.30
N ILE A 413 23.18 -87.39 38.16
CA ILE A 413 21.85 -86.97 38.65
C ILE A 413 21.90 -85.62 39.40
N SER A 414 23.03 -85.34 40.06
CA SER A 414 23.30 -84.04 40.70
C SER A 414 23.51 -82.88 39.72
N GLU A 415 24.01 -83.17 38.51
CA GLU A 415 24.10 -82.18 37.43
C GLU A 415 22.71 -81.90 36.85
N ARG A 416 21.88 -82.95 36.65
CA ARG A 416 20.48 -82.80 36.22
C ARG A 416 19.63 -82.03 37.23
N ALA A 417 19.88 -82.24 38.53
CA ALA A 417 19.20 -81.53 39.61
C ALA A 417 19.37 -80.00 39.55
N ASN A 418 20.49 -79.52 38.98
CA ASN A 418 20.85 -78.10 38.95
C ASN A 418 20.85 -77.48 37.53
N GLN A 419 20.45 -78.24 36.51
CA GLN A 419 20.34 -77.76 35.13
C GLN A 419 19.23 -76.70 35.00
N THR A 420 19.51 -75.63 34.25
CA THR A 420 18.59 -74.50 34.02
C THR A 420 18.18 -74.31 32.57
N GLU A 421 18.87 -74.95 31.62
CA GLU A 421 18.59 -74.89 30.20
C GLU A 421 17.99 -76.21 29.74
N PHE A 422 16.87 -76.17 29.03
CA PHE A 422 16.14 -77.37 28.60
C PHE A 422 15.86 -77.25 27.11
N GLU A 423 16.26 -78.24 26.34
CA GLU A 423 15.96 -78.34 24.91
C GLU A 423 15.35 -79.71 24.65
N LEU A 424 14.03 -79.80 24.62
CA LEU A 424 13.32 -81.08 24.53
C LEU A 424 13.75 -81.90 23.30
N LYS A 425 14.11 -81.22 22.21
CA LYS A 425 14.63 -81.88 20.99
C LYS A 425 15.86 -82.74 21.27
N ASN A 426 16.80 -82.28 22.09
CA ASN A 426 18.00 -83.05 22.41
C ASN A 426 17.65 -84.32 23.18
N ALA A 427 16.74 -84.23 24.16
CA ALA A 427 16.26 -85.40 24.88
C ALA A 427 15.50 -86.39 23.97
N CYS A 428 14.83 -85.89 22.93
CA CYS A 428 14.19 -86.73 21.92
C CYS A 428 15.20 -87.45 21.03
N ASP A 429 16.22 -86.74 20.55
CA ASP A 429 17.30 -87.29 19.73
C ASP A 429 18.06 -88.40 20.53
N ASP A 430 18.27 -88.18 21.83
CA ASP A 430 18.84 -89.18 22.76
C ASP A 430 17.98 -90.46 22.88
N VAL A 431 16.65 -90.31 22.91
CA VAL A 431 15.70 -91.44 22.91
C VAL A 431 15.80 -92.23 21.60
N ASP A 432 15.85 -91.56 20.45
CA ASP A 432 15.94 -92.23 19.16
C ASP A 432 17.31 -92.91 18.97
N GLU A 433 18.41 -92.34 19.46
CA GLU A 433 19.73 -92.98 19.49
C GLU A 433 19.71 -94.26 20.34
N LEU A 434 19.09 -94.20 21.52
CA LEU A 434 18.90 -95.37 22.39
C LEU A 434 18.14 -96.49 21.66
N LYS A 435 17.11 -96.17 20.87
CA LYS A 435 16.35 -97.15 20.09
C LYS A 435 17.18 -97.81 19.00
N VAL A 436 18.00 -97.03 18.29
CA VAL A 436 18.95 -97.55 17.29
C VAL A 436 19.91 -98.53 17.97
N LEU A 437 20.39 -98.18 19.16
CA LEU A 437 21.27 -99.05 19.93
C LEU A 437 20.59 -100.36 20.30
N TYR A 438 19.34 -100.34 20.77
CA TYR A 438 18.58 -101.56 21.04
C TYR A 438 18.32 -102.41 19.78
N ALA A 439 17.99 -101.79 18.64
CA ALA A 439 17.72 -102.50 17.38
C ALA A 439 18.94 -103.28 16.88
N ASN A 440 20.15 -102.76 17.08
CA ASN A 440 21.40 -103.43 16.71
C ASN A 440 21.68 -104.71 17.53
N ILE A 441 21.04 -104.88 18.69
CA ILE A 441 21.24 -106.02 19.58
C ILE A 441 20.14 -107.12 19.36
N SER A 442 19.05 -106.83 18.64
CA SER A 442 17.83 -107.65 18.53
C SER A 442 17.84 -108.83 17.52
N ASN A 443 18.94 -109.13 16.80
CA ASN A 443 18.91 -110.06 15.66
C ASN A 443 18.82 -111.57 15.97
N ASP A 444 18.57 -112.00 17.23
CA ASP A 444 18.46 -113.43 17.61
C ASP A 444 17.07 -113.79 18.17
N ASN A 445 16.26 -114.46 17.35
CA ASN A 445 14.88 -114.87 17.66
C ASN A 445 14.81 -116.05 18.63
N ASN A 446 14.01 -115.92 19.70
CA ASN A 446 13.23 -116.97 20.41
C ASN A 446 12.61 -116.36 21.70
N ASP A 447 11.38 -116.76 22.05
CA ASP A 447 10.59 -116.24 23.18
C ASP A 447 11.09 -116.69 24.57
N ALA A 448 11.17 -115.77 25.54
CA ALA A 448 11.11 -116.04 27.00
C ALA A 448 11.10 -114.75 27.88
N ASN A 449 10.59 -114.88 29.11
CA ASN A 449 10.39 -113.87 30.17
C ASN A 449 11.61 -113.71 31.10
N GLY A 450 12.09 -112.47 31.30
CA GLY A 450 13.06 -112.07 32.34
C GLY A 450 12.88 -110.60 32.76
N SER A 451 13.01 -110.27 34.06
CA SER A 451 12.58 -108.97 34.63
C SER A 451 13.64 -107.86 34.49
N ALA A 452 13.59 -107.10 33.39
CA ALA A 452 14.38 -105.88 33.19
C ALA A 452 14.00 -104.74 34.16
N ASP A 453 12.77 -104.76 34.65
CA ASP A 453 12.22 -103.71 35.50
C ASP A 453 12.89 -103.62 36.87
N ALA A 454 13.35 -104.76 37.40
CA ALA A 454 14.03 -104.77 38.69
C ALA A 454 15.43 -104.11 38.64
N ILE A 455 16.14 -104.19 37.50
CA ILE A 455 17.41 -103.46 37.30
C ILE A 455 17.14 -101.96 37.17
N LYS A 456 16.09 -101.57 36.43
CA LYS A 456 15.66 -100.18 36.31
C LYS A 456 15.30 -99.59 37.69
N LYS A 457 14.64 -100.38 38.55
CA LYS A 457 14.35 -100.00 39.94
C LYS A 457 15.61 -99.78 40.78
N ASP A 458 16.56 -100.70 40.77
CA ASP A 458 17.82 -100.55 41.52
C ASP A 458 18.59 -99.28 41.10
N ILE A 459 18.59 -98.97 39.80
CA ILE A 459 19.20 -97.74 39.27
C ILE A 459 18.42 -96.50 39.71
N ALA A 460 17.09 -96.54 39.67
CA ALA A 460 16.25 -95.43 40.13
C ALA A 460 16.43 -95.16 41.64
N GLU A 461 16.54 -96.22 42.48
CA GLU A 461 16.84 -96.10 43.91
C GLU A 461 18.25 -95.55 44.16
N LYS A 462 19.23 -95.95 43.35
CA LYS A 462 20.58 -95.36 43.37
C LYS A 462 20.53 -93.87 43.05
N TYR A 463 19.82 -93.48 41.99
CA TYR A 463 19.67 -92.07 41.61
C TYR A 463 18.94 -91.26 42.69
N LEU A 464 17.94 -91.83 43.37
CA LEU A 464 17.27 -91.20 44.51
C LEU A 464 18.24 -90.94 45.67
N ASN A 465 19.15 -91.87 45.95
CA ASN A 465 20.17 -91.74 47.00
C ASN A 465 21.30 -90.75 46.62
N GLU A 466 21.59 -90.62 45.33
CA GLU A 466 22.61 -89.70 44.80
C GLU A 466 22.06 -88.28 44.53
N LEU A 467 20.75 -88.09 44.65
CA LEU A 467 20.11 -86.79 44.47
C LEU A 467 20.52 -85.83 45.61
N PRO A 468 20.97 -84.60 45.31
CA PRO A 468 21.40 -83.65 46.34
C PRO A 468 20.23 -83.21 47.23
N GLU A 469 20.53 -82.75 48.46
CA GLU A 469 19.52 -82.25 49.40
C GLU A 469 18.70 -81.09 48.80
N GLU A 470 19.37 -80.18 48.10
CA GLU A 470 18.78 -79.04 47.41
C GLU A 470 19.14 -79.07 45.92
N GLY A 471 18.18 -78.75 45.06
CA GLY A 471 18.35 -78.74 43.62
C GLY A 471 17.09 -78.22 42.93
N TYR A 472 17.26 -77.37 41.92
CA TYR A 472 16.17 -76.70 41.21
C TYR A 472 15.13 -77.68 40.67
N ASN A 473 15.57 -78.84 40.17
CA ASN A 473 14.72 -79.87 39.55
C ASN A 473 14.36 -81.02 40.50
N ASN A 474 14.76 -80.97 41.78
CA ASN A 474 14.68 -82.11 42.69
C ASN A 474 13.28 -82.70 42.81
N GLU A 475 12.23 -81.88 42.88
CA GLU A 475 10.85 -82.38 43.01
C GLU A 475 10.42 -83.19 41.78
N ILE A 476 10.66 -82.66 40.57
CA ILE A 476 10.34 -83.31 39.29
C ILE A 476 11.13 -84.60 39.15
N ILE A 477 12.44 -84.57 39.44
CA ILE A 477 13.31 -85.75 39.36
C ILE A 477 12.86 -86.84 40.33
N LYS A 478 12.55 -86.48 41.59
CA LYS A 478 12.04 -87.44 42.58
C LYS A 478 10.74 -88.09 42.10
N GLU A 479 9.81 -87.32 41.57
CA GLU A 479 8.55 -87.83 41.03
C GLU A 479 8.80 -88.87 39.92
N ILE A 480 9.67 -88.56 38.95
CA ILE A 480 10.04 -89.47 37.87
C ILE A 480 10.67 -90.76 38.42
N LEU A 481 11.67 -90.66 39.30
CA LEU A 481 12.39 -91.82 39.83
C LEU A 481 11.49 -92.70 40.71
N LEU A 482 10.58 -92.11 41.48
CA LEU A 482 9.62 -92.86 42.30
C LEU A 482 8.64 -93.68 41.46
N ALA A 483 8.27 -93.20 40.26
CA ALA A 483 7.44 -93.97 39.34
C ALA A 483 8.14 -95.26 38.90
N TYR A 484 9.45 -95.21 38.59
CA TYR A 484 10.27 -96.39 38.28
C TYR A 484 10.44 -97.33 39.48
N ALA A 485 10.47 -96.82 40.71
CA ALA A 485 10.63 -97.64 41.91
C ALA A 485 9.34 -98.39 42.32
N ALA A 486 8.17 -97.97 41.83
CA ALA A 486 6.86 -98.48 42.24
C ALA A 486 6.26 -99.59 41.33
N ASP A 487 6.67 -99.69 40.06
CA ASP A 487 5.91 -100.43 39.02
C ASP A 487 6.39 -101.89 38.75
N SER A 488 7.35 -102.42 39.51
CA SER A 488 8.01 -103.71 39.19
C SER A 488 7.97 -104.76 40.30
N ALA A 489 7.63 -106.01 39.97
CA ALA A 489 7.54 -107.14 40.92
C ALA A 489 8.91 -107.58 41.50
N GLU A 490 8.95 -107.89 42.79
CA GLU A 490 10.12 -108.46 43.49
C GLU A 490 10.55 -109.80 42.86
N GLY A 491 11.79 -109.89 42.38
CA GLY A 491 12.34 -111.14 41.87
C GLY A 491 13.87 -111.08 41.71
N ILE A 492 14.55 -112.18 42.05
CA ILE A 492 16.00 -112.37 41.89
C ILE A 492 16.30 -112.61 40.41
N TYR A 493 17.16 -111.79 39.80
CA TYR A 493 17.55 -111.87 38.39
C TYR A 493 18.86 -112.64 38.21
N ASP A 494 18.89 -113.55 37.22
CA ASP A 494 20.12 -114.18 36.73
C ASP A 494 20.66 -113.38 35.54
N ILE A 495 21.93 -112.99 35.58
CA ILE A 495 22.54 -111.96 34.71
C ILE A 495 22.92 -112.52 33.31
N ASN A 496 22.40 -113.69 32.91
CA ASN A 496 22.69 -114.27 31.59
C ASN A 496 21.73 -113.75 30.49
N SER A 497 22.31 -113.35 29.37
CA SER A 497 22.14 -112.00 28.83
C SER A 497 21.32 -111.86 27.54
N THR A 498 20.33 -112.72 27.30
CA THR A 498 19.49 -112.65 26.07
C THR A 498 18.01 -112.36 26.34
N GLU A 499 17.49 -112.72 27.52
CA GLU A 499 16.06 -112.58 27.86
C GLU A 499 15.71 -111.16 28.34
N ILE A 500 16.49 -110.61 29.27
CA ILE A 500 16.34 -109.24 29.79
C ILE A 500 16.45 -108.21 28.66
N LEU A 501 17.32 -108.49 27.70
CA LEU A 501 17.59 -107.59 26.58
C LEU A 501 16.41 -107.52 25.59
N LYS A 502 15.63 -108.61 25.45
CA LYS A 502 14.38 -108.64 24.68
C LYS A 502 13.24 -107.89 25.38
N GLN A 503 13.16 -107.99 26.71
CA GLN A 503 12.20 -107.20 27.49
C GLN A 503 12.53 -105.70 27.40
N LEU A 504 13.80 -105.31 27.46
CA LEU A 504 14.23 -103.92 27.22
C LEU A 504 13.90 -103.40 25.81
N ILE A 505 13.93 -104.26 24.79
CA ILE A 505 13.47 -103.90 23.43
C ILE A 505 11.96 -103.68 23.38
N LYS A 506 11.20 -104.41 24.19
CA LYS A 506 9.74 -104.25 24.30
C LYS A 506 9.36 -103.02 25.12
N ASP A 507 10.14 -102.71 26.15
CA ASP A 507 9.93 -101.60 27.09
C ASP A 507 10.81 -100.38 26.76
N GLN A 508 11.01 -100.13 25.46
CA GLN A 508 11.74 -98.96 25.00
C GLN A 508 10.94 -97.68 25.28
N PRO A 509 11.62 -96.57 25.59
CA PRO A 509 10.97 -95.27 25.73
C PRO A 509 10.17 -94.91 24.48
N GLU A 510 9.03 -94.25 24.62
CA GLU A 510 8.27 -93.79 23.45
C GLU A 510 9.05 -92.72 22.68
N SER A 511 9.07 -92.81 21.35
CA SER A 511 9.72 -91.75 20.52
C SER A 511 8.91 -90.47 20.65
N CYS A 512 9.57 -89.33 20.45
CA CYS A 512 8.90 -88.04 20.43
C CYS A 512 8.02 -87.90 19.18
N GLN A 513 6.81 -88.44 19.24
CA GLN A 513 5.82 -88.24 18.20
C GLN A 513 5.14 -86.91 18.43
N LYS A 514 5.27 -86.01 17.45
CA LYS A 514 4.52 -84.75 17.48
C LYS A 514 3.03 -85.05 17.32
N PRO A 515 2.15 -84.35 18.05
CA PRO A 515 0.72 -84.44 17.82
C PRO A 515 0.40 -84.01 16.39
N ASN A 516 -0.58 -84.66 15.75
CA ASN A 516 -0.98 -84.36 14.38
C ASN A 516 -1.85 -83.09 14.31
N ILE A 517 -1.25 -81.95 14.65
CA ILE A 517 -1.90 -80.63 14.69
C ILE A 517 -1.22 -79.73 13.66
N THR A 518 -2.04 -79.10 12.82
CA THR A 518 -1.58 -78.04 11.91
C THR A 518 -1.83 -76.70 12.58
N TYR A 519 -0.78 -75.95 12.86
CA TYR A 519 -0.90 -74.60 13.40
C TYR A 519 -1.51 -73.64 12.37
N TYR A 520 -2.32 -72.69 12.83
CA TYR A 520 -2.75 -71.58 12.00
C TYR A 520 -1.54 -70.73 11.56
N ASP A 521 -1.60 -70.22 10.33
CA ASP A 521 -0.63 -69.22 9.89
C ASP A 521 -0.78 -67.94 10.71
N MET A 522 0.32 -67.42 11.21
CA MET A 522 0.34 -66.16 11.92
C MET A 522 0.19 -64.99 10.96
N ASN A 523 -0.61 -63.99 11.34
CA ASN A 523 -0.77 -62.79 10.55
C ASN A 523 0.54 -61.99 10.52
N ASN A 524 1.12 -61.89 9.32
CA ASN A 524 2.40 -61.22 9.07
C ASN A 524 2.24 -59.80 8.51
N GLU A 525 1.02 -59.26 8.44
CA GLU A 525 0.83 -57.89 7.98
C GLU A 525 1.40 -56.88 8.98
N ASP A 526 2.07 -55.86 8.48
CA ASP A 526 2.60 -54.79 9.32
C ASP A 526 1.51 -53.80 9.76
N ILE A 527 1.77 -53.18 10.91
CA ILE A 527 0.96 -52.08 11.46
C ILE A 527 1.68 -50.78 11.14
N GLU A 528 0.99 -49.89 10.43
CA GLU A 528 1.53 -48.58 10.09
C GLU A 528 1.54 -47.68 11.33
N LEU A 529 2.72 -47.13 11.65
CA LEU A 529 2.90 -46.14 12.71
C LEU A 529 2.61 -44.75 12.18
N ILE A 530 1.91 -43.95 12.98
CA ILE A 530 1.59 -42.56 12.65
C ILE A 530 2.82 -41.71 12.96
N LYS A 531 3.22 -40.87 12.00
CA LYS A 531 4.40 -40.00 12.10
C LYS A 531 4.02 -38.56 11.84
N GLU A 532 4.77 -37.64 12.43
CA GLU A 532 4.72 -36.23 12.06
C GLU A 532 5.29 -36.03 10.66
N GLU A 533 4.68 -35.13 9.90
CA GLU A 533 5.22 -34.62 8.63
C GLU A 533 5.74 -33.20 8.80
N GLU A 534 6.77 -32.85 8.02
CA GLU A 534 7.22 -31.47 7.92
C GLU A 534 6.18 -30.63 7.18
N THR A 535 5.66 -29.60 7.86
CA THR A 535 4.76 -28.61 7.25
C THR A 535 5.54 -27.40 6.76
N MET A 536 5.12 -26.84 5.62
CA MET A 536 5.66 -25.55 5.18
C MET A 536 5.22 -24.43 6.13
N PRO A 537 6.09 -23.43 6.37
CA PRO A 537 5.75 -22.30 7.22
C PRO A 537 4.57 -21.53 6.62
N VAL A 538 3.55 -21.28 7.45
CA VAL A 538 2.37 -20.51 7.06
C VAL A 538 2.77 -19.04 6.92
N LYS A 539 2.33 -18.38 5.85
CA LYS A 539 2.47 -16.93 5.65
C LYS A 539 1.10 -16.28 5.57
N ILE A 540 0.83 -15.36 6.50
CA ILE A 540 -0.37 -14.51 6.45
C ILE A 540 -0.08 -13.32 5.53
N GLY A 541 -0.88 -13.16 4.47
CA GLY A 541 -0.70 -12.14 3.41
C GLY A 541 -1.03 -10.70 3.80
N ILE A 542 -0.97 -10.35 5.08
CA ILE A 542 -1.22 -9.00 5.60
C ILE A 542 0.13 -8.37 5.95
N GLU A 543 0.39 -7.20 5.35
CA GLU A 543 1.58 -6.38 5.59
C GLU A 543 1.16 -5.06 6.24
N PHE A 544 1.97 -4.51 7.16
CA PHE A 544 1.67 -3.28 7.88
C PHE A 544 2.70 -2.20 7.50
N ASP A 545 2.75 -1.89 6.21
CA ASP A 545 3.63 -0.85 5.67
C ASP A 545 3.17 0.54 6.11
N ASP A 546 4.10 1.49 6.18
CA ASP A 546 3.73 2.84 6.61
C ASP A 546 2.77 3.47 5.60
N PRO A 547 1.58 3.93 6.04
CA PRO A 547 0.61 4.55 5.15
C PRO A 547 1.15 5.87 4.60
N LEU A 548 0.81 6.16 3.35
CA LEU A 548 1.14 7.42 2.72
C LEU A 548 0.23 8.54 3.25
N PRO A 549 0.71 9.80 3.32
CA PRO A 549 -0.15 10.94 3.64
C PRO A 549 -1.34 11.05 2.66
N GLU A 550 -2.50 11.47 3.15
CA GLU A 550 -3.74 11.57 2.38
C GLU A 550 -4.03 13.04 2.02
N CYS A 551 -4.23 13.31 0.74
CA CYS A 551 -4.55 14.63 0.23
C CYS A 551 -5.95 14.62 -0.38
N CYS A 552 -6.79 15.56 0.05
CA CYS A 552 -8.18 15.66 -0.37
C CYS A 552 -8.44 16.93 -1.18
N VAL A 553 -9.16 16.80 -2.29
CA VAL A 553 -9.61 17.91 -3.13
C VAL A 553 -10.94 17.55 -3.79
N PHE A 554 -11.88 18.49 -3.83
CA PHE A 554 -13.22 18.32 -4.41
C PHE A 554 -14.00 17.12 -3.83
N GLY A 555 -13.85 16.85 -2.53
CA GLY A 555 -14.50 15.74 -1.84
C GLY A 555 -13.92 14.35 -2.16
N LYS A 556 -12.77 14.28 -2.83
CA LYS A 556 -12.06 13.04 -3.14
C LYS A 556 -10.69 13.05 -2.46
N CYS A 557 -10.38 11.97 -1.77
CA CYS A 557 -9.11 11.78 -1.07
C CYS A 557 -8.28 10.69 -1.74
N SER A 558 -6.97 10.90 -1.79
CA SER A 558 -6.00 9.95 -2.35
C SER A 558 -4.63 10.18 -1.72
N ALA A 559 -3.69 9.24 -1.90
CA ALA A 559 -2.32 9.46 -1.45
C ALA A 559 -1.74 10.76 -2.03
N CYS A 560 -1.04 11.54 -1.22
CA CYS A 560 -0.41 12.78 -1.65
C CYS A 560 0.63 12.55 -2.75
N CYS A 561 0.76 13.51 -3.65
CA CYS A 561 1.64 13.44 -4.81
C CYS A 561 3.13 13.63 -4.45
N LEU A 562 3.74 12.61 -3.85
CA LEU A 562 5.13 12.65 -3.35
C LEU A 562 6.11 11.81 -4.18
N SER A 563 5.62 10.81 -4.92
CA SER A 563 6.44 9.97 -5.79
C SER A 563 6.93 10.72 -7.03
N GLU A 564 8.12 10.40 -7.53
CA GLU A 564 8.63 10.96 -8.80
C GLU A 564 7.68 10.74 -9.98
N GLU A 565 7.01 9.59 -10.06
CA GLU A 565 6.02 9.30 -11.10
C GLU A 565 4.86 10.33 -11.08
N CYS A 566 4.26 10.56 -9.92
CA CYS A 566 3.19 11.55 -9.77
C CYS A 566 3.67 13.01 -10.02
N VAL A 567 4.89 13.35 -9.60
CA VAL A 567 5.45 14.69 -9.80
C VAL A 567 5.68 14.99 -11.28
N ASN A 568 6.13 14.00 -12.05
CA ASN A 568 6.46 14.13 -13.47
C ASN A 568 5.30 13.80 -14.42
N ASP A 569 4.12 13.46 -13.91
CA ASP A 569 2.91 13.19 -14.69
C ASP A 569 2.41 14.45 -15.42
N PRO A 570 2.45 14.50 -16.76
CA PRO A 570 2.05 15.69 -17.53
C PRO A 570 0.59 16.09 -17.35
N SER A 571 -0.30 15.16 -17.00
CA SER A 571 -1.72 15.46 -16.74
C SER A 571 -1.93 16.30 -15.47
N LYS A 572 -0.91 16.37 -14.61
CA LYS A 572 -0.92 17.09 -13.32
C LYS A 572 -0.12 18.39 -13.36
N PHE A 573 0.42 18.78 -14.51
CA PHE A 573 1.14 20.04 -14.64
C PHE A 573 0.20 21.24 -14.53
N PRO A 574 0.62 22.33 -13.88
CA PRO A 574 -0.21 23.51 -13.71
C PRO A 574 -0.47 24.22 -15.05
N VAL A 575 -1.70 24.72 -15.19
CA VAL A 575 -2.18 25.52 -16.32
C VAL A 575 -2.03 27.00 -15.98
N VAL A 576 -1.30 27.74 -16.81
CA VAL A 576 -0.97 29.15 -16.62
C VAL A 576 -1.64 29.99 -17.70
N PHE A 577 -2.56 30.85 -17.30
CA PHE A 577 -3.20 31.78 -18.22
C PHE A 577 -2.35 33.05 -18.38
N VAL A 578 -2.00 33.39 -19.62
CA VAL A 578 -1.17 34.53 -19.96
C VAL A 578 -1.98 35.53 -20.80
N HIS A 579 -2.32 36.66 -20.19
CA HIS A 579 -3.22 37.63 -20.82
C HIS A 579 -2.59 38.41 -21.98
N GLY A 580 -3.46 39.04 -22.77
CA GLY A 580 -3.12 39.88 -23.91
C GLY A 580 -2.82 41.34 -23.58
N HIS A 581 -2.87 42.18 -24.62
CA HIS A 581 -2.58 43.61 -24.53
C HIS A 581 -3.69 44.39 -23.82
N SER A 582 -3.32 45.25 -22.86
CA SER A 582 -4.28 46.22 -22.29
C SER A 582 -4.62 47.33 -23.30
N VAL A 583 -5.79 47.23 -23.94
CA VAL A 583 -6.24 48.12 -25.04
C VAL A 583 -6.42 49.58 -24.61
N ASN A 584 -6.58 49.86 -23.32
CA ASN A 584 -6.68 51.21 -22.77
C ASN A 584 -5.55 51.44 -21.74
N LYS A 585 -4.80 52.54 -21.88
CA LYS A 585 -3.77 52.96 -20.90
C LYS A 585 -4.35 53.26 -19.50
N LYS A 586 -5.67 53.50 -19.40
CA LYS A 586 -6.38 53.84 -18.16
C LYS A 586 -7.05 52.65 -17.46
N THR A 587 -7.24 51.51 -18.13
CA THR A 587 -7.78 50.31 -17.48
C THR A 587 -6.72 49.70 -16.57
N SER A 588 -7.09 48.87 -15.61
CA SER A 588 -6.15 48.16 -14.74
C SER A 588 -5.54 46.93 -15.42
N ALA A 589 -4.39 46.43 -14.96
CA ALA A 589 -3.81 45.15 -15.39
C ALA A 589 -4.74 43.98 -14.98
N ASP A 590 -5.50 44.20 -13.90
CA ASP A 590 -6.53 43.31 -13.38
C ASP A 590 -7.62 43.00 -14.40
N TYR A 591 -8.04 43.98 -15.19
CA TYR A 591 -8.97 43.78 -16.31
C TYR A 591 -8.46 42.75 -17.33
N SER A 592 -7.13 42.69 -17.55
CA SER A 592 -6.55 41.74 -18.50
C SER A 592 -6.53 40.31 -17.95
N LEU A 593 -6.60 40.12 -16.62
CA LEU A 593 -6.71 38.79 -16.00
C LEU A 593 -8.15 38.28 -16.00
N ASP A 594 -9.12 39.18 -15.88
CA ASP A 594 -10.53 38.82 -15.72
C ASP A 594 -11.12 38.13 -16.98
N VAL A 595 -10.50 38.30 -18.16
CA VAL A 595 -10.86 37.60 -19.40
C VAL A 595 -10.78 36.07 -19.28
N PHE A 596 -10.05 35.54 -18.29
CA PHE A 596 -9.93 34.10 -18.04
C PHE A 596 -10.85 33.60 -16.92
N ASN A 597 -11.66 34.46 -16.29
CA ASN A 597 -12.49 34.05 -15.13
C ASN A 597 -13.43 32.91 -15.47
N LYS A 598 -14.14 32.99 -16.61
CA LYS A 598 -15.04 31.93 -17.08
C LYS A 598 -14.28 30.66 -17.42
N LEU A 599 -13.20 30.78 -18.18
CA LEU A 599 -12.34 29.64 -18.55
C LEU A 599 -11.77 28.90 -17.33
N GLN A 600 -11.27 29.62 -16.34
CA GLN A 600 -10.74 29.05 -15.10
C GLN A 600 -11.83 28.36 -14.28
N LYS A 601 -13.04 28.94 -14.25
CA LYS A 601 -14.21 28.35 -13.58
C LYS A 601 -14.69 27.06 -14.27
N GLU A 602 -14.69 27.00 -15.60
CA GLU A 602 -15.01 25.77 -16.33
C GLU A 602 -13.95 24.69 -16.08
N LEU A 603 -12.65 25.05 -16.11
CA LEU A 603 -11.57 24.10 -15.78
C LEU A 603 -11.69 23.53 -14.37
N GLU A 604 -12.16 24.32 -13.41
CA GLU A 604 -12.41 23.82 -12.06
C GLU A 604 -13.51 22.76 -12.01
N LYS A 605 -14.57 22.89 -12.83
CA LYS A 605 -15.58 21.82 -12.97
C LYS A 605 -15.00 20.54 -13.54
N ASP A 606 -13.96 20.65 -14.37
CA ASP A 606 -13.18 19.54 -14.91
C ASP A 606 -12.08 19.02 -13.97
N GLY A 607 -12.00 19.55 -12.74
CA GLY A 607 -11.10 19.06 -11.69
C GLY A 607 -9.74 19.78 -11.60
N TYR A 608 -9.59 20.96 -12.22
CA TYR A 608 -8.41 21.80 -12.05
C TYR A 608 -8.55 22.72 -10.83
N LEU A 609 -7.63 22.62 -9.88
CA LEU A 609 -7.64 23.46 -8.67
C LEU A 609 -7.39 24.93 -9.03
N ASN A 610 -8.36 25.80 -8.82
CA ASN A 610 -8.18 27.23 -9.04
C ASN A 610 -7.42 27.88 -7.86
N ALA A 611 -6.14 28.22 -8.11
CA ALA A 611 -5.26 28.87 -7.14
C ALA A 611 -5.18 30.40 -7.32
N GLY A 612 -6.13 31.00 -8.03
CA GLY A 612 -6.24 32.44 -8.20
C GLY A 612 -5.24 33.00 -9.22
N SER A 613 -4.53 34.05 -8.82
CA SER A 613 -3.62 34.81 -9.71
C SER A 613 -2.26 35.08 -9.09
N ILE A 614 -1.21 35.03 -9.92
CA ILE A 614 0.18 35.33 -9.53
C ILE A 614 0.73 36.50 -10.35
N SER A 615 1.57 37.30 -9.68
CA SER A 615 2.36 38.37 -10.26
C SER A 615 3.82 38.27 -9.82
N LEU A 616 4.68 39.14 -10.36
CA LEU A 616 6.10 39.24 -9.96
C LEU A 616 6.34 39.55 -8.47
N TYR A 617 5.33 40.08 -7.77
CA TYR A 617 5.44 40.49 -6.38
C TYR A 617 4.64 39.61 -5.43
N THR A 618 4.05 38.53 -5.96
CA THR A 618 3.40 37.54 -5.11
C THR A 618 4.49 36.92 -4.21
N PRO A 619 4.34 36.99 -2.87
CA PRO A 619 5.32 36.41 -1.97
C PRO A 619 5.49 34.91 -2.19
N VAL A 620 6.74 34.45 -2.14
CA VAL A 620 7.08 33.03 -2.02
C VAL A 620 7.16 32.68 -0.54
N SER A 621 6.03 32.83 0.17
CA SER A 621 5.90 32.54 1.61
C SER A 621 5.55 31.08 1.91
N THR A 622 5.04 30.37 0.92
CA THR A 622 4.57 28.98 1.01
C THR A 622 5.73 28.00 0.91
N ASN A 623 5.65 26.86 1.59
CA ASN A 623 6.59 25.76 1.39
C ASN A 623 6.62 25.31 -0.09
N PRO A 624 7.76 24.82 -0.59
CA PRO A 624 7.85 24.33 -1.97
C PRO A 624 6.94 23.11 -2.17
N GLY A 625 6.20 23.06 -3.28
CA GLY A 625 5.44 21.89 -3.70
C GLY A 625 4.02 21.76 -3.16
N VAL A 626 3.64 22.55 -2.15
CA VAL A 626 2.37 22.37 -1.43
C VAL A 626 1.13 22.46 -2.31
N TRP A 627 1.13 23.25 -3.39
CA TRP A 627 -0.02 23.32 -4.30
C TRP A 627 -0.20 22.08 -5.18
N GLY A 628 0.82 21.23 -5.30
CA GLY A 628 0.80 20.05 -6.18
C GLY A 628 0.51 18.72 -5.47
N LEU A 629 0.29 18.74 -4.14
CA LEU A 629 0.13 17.52 -3.35
C LEU A 629 -1.20 16.80 -3.62
N SER A 630 -2.28 17.53 -3.91
CA SER A 630 -3.65 16.98 -4.06
C SER A 630 -3.92 16.22 -5.36
N GLN A 631 -2.88 15.89 -6.13
CA GLN A 631 -2.91 15.26 -7.46
C GLN A 631 -3.74 15.99 -8.54
N ALA A 632 -4.54 17.00 -8.19
CA ALA A 632 -5.25 17.84 -9.12
C ALA A 632 -4.29 18.85 -9.79
N PRO A 633 -4.33 19.01 -11.12
CA PRO A 633 -3.60 20.08 -11.79
C PRO A 633 -4.13 21.44 -11.31
N VAL A 634 -3.22 22.40 -11.14
CA VAL A 634 -3.57 23.74 -10.65
C VAL A 634 -3.77 24.69 -11.83
N SER A 635 -4.77 25.57 -11.78
CA SER A 635 -4.97 26.64 -12.75
C SER A 635 -4.64 28.00 -12.12
N ILE A 636 -3.82 28.82 -12.80
CA ILE A 636 -3.30 30.09 -12.29
C ILE A 636 -3.36 31.16 -13.38
N LYS A 637 -3.91 32.35 -13.05
CA LYS A 637 -3.83 33.52 -13.94
C LYS A 637 -2.53 34.29 -13.67
N ALA A 638 -1.73 34.53 -14.70
CA ALA A 638 -0.43 35.20 -14.58
C ALA A 638 -0.46 36.61 -15.18
N SER A 639 0.06 37.60 -14.45
CA SER A 639 0.24 38.97 -14.97
C SER A 639 1.67 39.48 -14.82
N TYR A 640 2.19 39.99 -15.94
CA TYR A 640 3.53 40.55 -16.11
C TYR A 640 3.54 42.10 -16.17
N TYR A 641 2.42 42.76 -15.86
CA TYR A 641 2.21 44.21 -15.98
C TYR A 641 2.54 45.06 -14.73
N PHE A 642 3.11 44.47 -13.68
CA PHE A 642 3.37 45.18 -12.42
C PHE A 642 4.81 45.74 -12.34
N ASP A 643 4.99 46.87 -11.65
CA ASP A 643 6.27 47.42 -11.19
C ASP A 643 6.12 48.03 -9.77
N VAL A 644 7.21 48.26 -9.02
CA VAL A 644 7.15 48.79 -7.65
C VAL A 644 7.87 50.14 -7.54
N PHE A 645 7.18 51.16 -7.02
CA PHE A 645 7.84 52.37 -6.52
C PHE A 645 8.02 52.26 -5.00
N LYS A 646 9.27 52.41 -4.56
CA LYS A 646 9.66 52.36 -3.15
C LYS A 646 9.59 53.77 -2.54
N GLU A 647 8.73 53.99 -1.56
CA GLU A 647 8.89 55.06 -0.57
C GLU A 647 9.20 54.47 0.82
N PRO A 648 9.90 55.19 1.71
CA PRO A 648 10.51 54.62 2.93
C PRO A 648 9.56 53.95 3.92
N GLU A 649 8.24 54.16 3.79
CA GLU A 649 7.24 53.64 4.75
C GLU A 649 6.04 52.94 4.08
N ASN A 650 5.98 52.80 2.76
CA ASN A 650 4.93 52.04 2.05
C ASN A 650 5.42 51.53 0.67
N TYR A 651 5.07 50.28 0.33
CA TYR A 651 5.18 49.77 -1.03
C TYR A 651 3.97 50.26 -1.83
N VAL A 652 4.19 50.99 -2.93
CA VAL A 652 3.13 51.25 -3.91
C VAL A 652 3.46 50.46 -5.17
N VAL A 653 2.71 49.39 -5.39
CA VAL A 653 2.74 48.69 -6.68
C VAL A 653 2.10 49.62 -7.71
N VAL A 654 2.87 50.05 -8.70
CA VAL A 654 2.37 50.87 -9.81
C VAL A 654 2.43 50.02 -11.07
N GLN A 655 1.27 49.85 -11.71
CA GLN A 655 1.20 49.10 -12.96
C GLN A 655 1.97 49.86 -14.06
N ILE A 656 3.12 49.34 -14.50
CA ILE A 656 3.85 49.86 -15.65
C ILE A 656 3.50 49.02 -16.87
N LYS A 657 2.53 49.53 -17.63
CA LYS A 657 2.06 48.92 -18.88
C LYS A 657 2.94 49.27 -20.07
N SER A 658 4.02 50.03 -19.92
CA SER A 658 4.75 50.67 -21.02
C SER A 658 6.01 49.94 -21.51
N GLU A 659 6.14 48.65 -21.26
CA GLU A 659 7.34 47.87 -21.63
C GLU A 659 7.20 47.15 -22.99
N ASN A 660 8.32 46.65 -23.51
CA ASN A 660 8.39 45.84 -24.73
C ASN A 660 8.09 44.36 -24.44
N ILE A 661 7.81 43.56 -25.47
CA ILE A 661 7.43 42.14 -25.31
C ILE A 661 8.59 41.28 -24.78
N ASP A 662 9.84 41.64 -25.10
CA ASP A 662 11.03 40.98 -24.54
C ASP A 662 11.03 41.04 -22.99
N THR A 663 10.78 42.22 -22.41
CA THR A 663 10.70 42.40 -20.96
C THR A 663 9.58 41.55 -20.35
N TYR A 664 8.43 41.45 -21.02
CA TYR A 664 7.32 40.61 -20.56
C TYR A 664 7.67 39.11 -20.57
N ALA A 665 8.45 38.66 -21.56
CA ALA A 665 8.93 37.28 -21.60
C ALA A 665 9.90 36.97 -20.45
N LEU A 666 10.78 37.91 -20.09
CA LEU A 666 11.66 37.76 -18.91
C LEU A 666 10.84 37.69 -17.61
N ARG A 667 9.81 38.53 -17.48
CA ARG A 667 8.91 38.53 -16.33
C ARG A 667 8.09 37.25 -16.22
N LEU A 668 7.65 36.71 -17.36
CA LEU A 668 6.95 35.42 -17.41
C LEU A 668 7.81 34.28 -16.86
N ARG A 669 9.13 34.31 -17.05
CA ARG A 669 10.04 33.31 -16.46
C ARG A 669 9.96 33.29 -14.94
N GLU A 670 10.07 34.44 -14.29
CA GLU A 670 10.01 34.54 -12.83
C GLU A 670 8.66 34.05 -12.28
N ILE A 671 7.58 34.34 -13.01
CA ILE A 671 6.24 33.86 -12.67
C ILE A 671 6.15 32.34 -12.80
N ILE A 672 6.64 31.77 -13.92
CA ILE A 672 6.68 30.31 -14.13
C ILE A 672 7.52 29.62 -13.06
N GLN A 673 8.68 30.18 -12.71
CA GLN A 673 9.53 29.65 -11.63
C GLN A 673 8.82 29.66 -10.28
N THR A 674 8.06 30.73 -9.97
CA THR A 674 7.25 30.81 -8.76
C THR A 674 6.14 29.75 -8.76
N ILE A 675 5.48 29.53 -9.91
CA ILE A 675 4.45 28.50 -10.06
C ILE A 675 5.04 27.10 -9.89
N LYS A 676 6.18 26.81 -10.53
CA LYS A 676 6.91 25.55 -10.35
C LYS A 676 7.35 25.34 -8.91
N HIS A 677 7.80 26.39 -8.23
CA HIS A 677 8.15 26.33 -6.81
C HIS A 677 6.94 25.96 -5.94
N LYS A 678 5.82 26.67 -6.10
CA LYS A 678 4.59 26.43 -5.30
C LYS A 678 3.96 25.07 -5.59
N THR A 679 3.98 24.62 -6.84
CA THR A 679 3.35 23.35 -7.27
C THR A 679 4.29 22.15 -7.20
N GLY A 680 5.60 22.35 -7.15
CA GLY A 680 6.60 21.28 -7.18
C GLY A 680 6.68 20.57 -8.53
N LYS A 681 5.98 21.05 -9.56
CA LYS A 681 5.94 20.43 -10.88
C LYS A 681 7.11 20.89 -11.75
N PRO A 682 7.67 19.99 -12.58
CA PRO A 682 8.82 20.31 -13.43
C PRO A 682 8.46 21.19 -14.63
N LYS A 683 7.20 21.21 -15.06
CA LYS A 683 6.74 21.98 -16.22
C LYS A 683 5.39 22.62 -16.00
N VAL A 684 5.00 23.53 -16.89
CA VAL A 684 3.69 24.17 -16.93
C VAL A 684 3.04 24.01 -18.31
N VAL A 685 1.72 24.10 -18.38
CA VAL A 685 0.98 24.29 -19.63
C VAL A 685 0.59 25.76 -19.74
N ILE A 686 0.88 26.40 -20.87
CA ILE A 686 0.54 27.83 -21.06
C ILE A 686 -0.71 27.94 -21.93
N ILE A 687 -1.72 28.67 -21.44
CA ILE A 687 -2.86 29.14 -22.24
C ILE A 687 -2.73 30.65 -22.39
N ALA A 688 -2.50 31.11 -23.61
CA ALA A 688 -2.17 32.50 -23.88
C ALA A 688 -3.19 33.15 -24.82
N HIS A 689 -3.58 34.39 -24.53
CA HIS A 689 -4.52 35.14 -25.35
C HIS A 689 -3.86 36.33 -26.02
N SER A 690 -4.18 36.57 -27.29
CA SER A 690 -3.75 37.76 -28.04
C SER A 690 -2.22 37.96 -27.93
N MET A 691 -1.76 39.13 -27.50
CA MET A 691 -0.35 39.46 -27.24
C MET A 691 0.34 38.47 -26.29
N GLY A 692 -0.38 37.86 -25.35
CA GLY A 692 0.16 36.88 -24.41
C GLY A 692 0.80 35.69 -25.11
N GLY A 693 0.28 35.27 -26.27
CA GLY A 693 0.89 34.21 -27.08
C GLY A 693 2.22 34.64 -27.70
N LEU A 694 2.39 35.91 -28.05
CA LEU A 694 3.69 36.45 -28.47
C LEU A 694 4.70 36.49 -27.31
N VAL A 695 4.24 36.83 -26.11
CA VAL A 695 5.05 36.78 -24.88
C VAL A 695 5.51 35.34 -24.62
N ALA A 696 4.59 34.36 -24.67
CA ALA A 696 4.90 32.94 -24.45
C ALA A 696 5.84 32.38 -25.52
N ARG A 697 5.59 32.65 -26.81
CA ARG A 697 6.50 32.26 -27.90
C ARG A 697 7.89 32.87 -27.72
N ARG A 698 7.96 34.13 -27.27
CA ARG A 698 9.24 34.79 -27.03
C ARG A 698 9.98 34.20 -25.82
N TYR A 699 9.26 33.86 -24.75
CA TYR A 699 9.79 33.16 -23.60
C TYR A 699 10.47 31.84 -24.02
N LEU A 700 9.78 31.00 -24.80
CA LEU A 700 10.31 29.73 -25.31
C LEU A 700 11.56 29.92 -26.19
N GLN A 701 11.63 31.00 -26.96
CA GLN A 701 12.83 31.32 -27.75
C GLN A 701 14.04 31.76 -26.93
N ILE A 702 13.83 32.32 -25.73
CA ILE A 702 14.91 32.85 -24.90
C ILE A 702 15.41 31.79 -23.91
N PHE A 703 14.50 31.00 -23.35
CA PHE A 703 14.78 30.10 -22.22
C PHE A 703 14.64 28.62 -22.54
N GLU A 704 14.43 28.29 -23.81
CA GLU A 704 14.17 26.93 -24.28
C GLU A 704 12.82 26.40 -23.74
N GLU A 705 12.53 25.13 -23.99
CA GLU A 705 11.20 24.55 -23.76
C GLU A 705 11.12 23.63 -22.53
N GLU A 706 12.21 23.49 -21.76
CA GLU A 706 12.31 22.55 -20.65
C GLU A 706 11.23 22.77 -19.57
N ASP A 707 10.80 24.02 -19.36
CA ASP A 707 9.83 24.42 -18.35
C ASP A 707 8.37 24.35 -18.83
N VAL A 708 8.12 24.06 -20.11
CA VAL A 708 6.79 24.13 -20.71
C VAL A 708 6.46 22.83 -21.41
N GLU A 709 5.30 22.26 -21.09
CA GLU A 709 4.85 21.01 -21.68
C GLU A 709 4.14 21.23 -23.02
N LYS A 710 3.29 22.25 -23.09
CA LYS A 710 2.55 22.63 -24.31
C LYS A 710 2.10 24.08 -24.25
N LEU A 711 1.86 24.66 -25.43
CA LEU A 711 1.39 26.04 -25.58
C LEU A 711 0.05 26.07 -26.33
N ILE A 712 -0.98 26.62 -25.70
CA ILE A 712 -2.30 26.86 -26.29
C ILE A 712 -2.44 28.37 -26.48
N MET A 713 -2.74 28.80 -27.71
CA MET A 713 -2.85 30.21 -28.08
C MET A 713 -4.26 30.50 -28.61
N VAL A 714 -4.84 31.62 -28.19
CA VAL A 714 -6.16 32.07 -28.64
C VAL A 714 -6.03 33.47 -29.24
N GLY A 715 -6.31 33.60 -30.54
CA GLY A 715 -6.30 34.88 -31.25
C GLY A 715 -4.92 35.57 -31.29
N THR A 716 -3.81 34.83 -31.17
CA THR A 716 -2.47 35.43 -31.12
C THR A 716 -2.04 36.00 -32.47
N PRO A 717 -1.62 37.29 -32.55
CA PRO A 717 -1.16 37.90 -33.81
C PRO A 717 0.26 37.43 -34.17
N ASN A 718 0.41 36.15 -34.53
CA ASN A 718 1.69 35.48 -34.81
C ASN A 718 2.55 36.18 -35.87
N LYS A 719 1.93 36.81 -36.88
CA LYS A 719 2.60 37.63 -37.92
C LYS A 719 2.37 39.13 -37.71
N GLY A 720 1.92 39.54 -36.52
CA GLY A 720 1.69 40.92 -36.12
C GLY A 720 0.34 41.50 -36.56
N ILE A 721 0.07 42.72 -36.09
CA ILE A 721 -1.12 43.52 -36.42
C ILE A 721 -0.81 44.48 -37.58
N GLU A 722 -1.81 44.78 -38.42
CA GLU A 722 -1.68 45.67 -39.58
C GLU A 722 -2.85 46.66 -39.73
N GLY A 723 -2.73 47.59 -40.70
CA GLY A 723 -3.77 48.55 -41.05
C GLY A 723 -4.13 49.59 -39.98
N GLY A 724 -5.42 49.94 -39.88
CA GLY A 724 -5.93 50.92 -38.93
C GLY A 724 -5.69 50.55 -37.46
N ILE A 725 -5.67 49.25 -37.14
CA ILE A 725 -5.45 48.75 -35.79
C ILE A 725 -3.99 48.92 -35.36
N ALA A 726 -3.03 48.63 -36.24
CA ALA A 726 -1.60 48.91 -36.01
C ALA A 726 -1.29 50.42 -35.84
N SER A 727 -2.10 51.28 -36.46
CA SER A 727 -1.94 52.73 -36.40
C SER A 727 -2.57 53.32 -35.13
N LEU A 728 -3.68 52.76 -34.66
CA LEU A 728 -4.39 53.20 -33.46
C LEU A 728 -3.79 52.62 -32.17
N CYS A 729 -3.20 51.43 -32.21
CA CYS A 729 -2.67 50.74 -31.01
C CYS A 729 -1.75 51.63 -30.15
N PRO A 730 -0.70 52.30 -30.67
CA PRO A 730 0.18 53.13 -29.82
C PRO A 730 -0.49 54.36 -29.20
N ILE A 731 -1.64 54.78 -29.76
CA ILE A 731 -2.40 55.95 -29.32
C ILE A 731 -3.29 55.56 -28.13
N VAL A 732 -3.92 54.39 -28.16
CA VAL A 732 -4.89 53.94 -27.14
C VAL A 732 -4.29 52.97 -26.10
N GLY A 733 -3.28 52.18 -26.48
CA GLY A 733 -2.61 51.15 -25.69
C GLY A 733 -1.10 51.40 -25.53
N SER A 734 -0.35 50.44 -24.96
CA SER A 734 1.08 50.61 -24.63
C SER A 734 1.95 50.87 -25.86
N GLU A 735 2.70 51.98 -25.86
CA GLU A 735 3.46 52.42 -27.04
C GLU A 735 4.55 51.43 -27.46
N LEU A 736 5.26 50.82 -26.50
CA LEU A 736 6.35 49.88 -26.79
C LEU A 736 5.80 48.52 -27.25
N ALA A 737 4.89 47.92 -26.49
CA ALA A 737 4.27 46.65 -26.88
C ALA A 737 3.49 46.75 -28.21
N CYS A 738 2.76 47.85 -28.47
CA CYS A 738 2.09 48.05 -29.76
C CYS A 738 3.08 48.22 -30.92
N ARG A 739 4.27 48.77 -30.68
CA ARG A 739 5.33 48.88 -31.69
C ARG A 739 5.90 47.51 -32.03
N ASP A 740 6.09 46.67 -31.02
CA ASP A 740 6.54 45.28 -31.20
C ASP A 740 5.50 44.44 -31.93
N MET A 741 4.20 44.64 -31.68
CA MET A 741 3.16 43.86 -32.37
C MET A 741 2.95 44.22 -33.84
N LYS A 742 3.53 45.32 -34.37
CA LYS A 742 3.36 45.67 -35.79
C LYS A 742 3.97 44.57 -36.67
N LYS A 743 3.27 44.21 -37.75
CA LYS A 743 3.70 43.18 -38.72
C LYS A 743 5.15 43.31 -39.18
N ASP A 744 5.59 44.54 -39.46
CA ASP A 744 6.96 44.82 -39.94
C ASP A 744 7.95 45.19 -38.81
N SER A 745 7.60 44.94 -37.55
CA SER A 745 8.47 45.27 -36.42
C SER A 745 9.72 44.38 -36.39
N LEU A 746 10.78 44.88 -35.76
CA LEU A 746 11.97 44.07 -35.49
C LEU A 746 11.62 42.84 -34.66
N PHE A 747 10.70 42.98 -33.70
CA PHE A 747 10.26 41.92 -32.82
C PHE A 747 9.57 40.78 -33.59
N ILE A 748 8.55 41.05 -34.41
CA ILE A 748 7.79 40.03 -35.16
C ILE A 748 8.71 39.33 -36.16
N ASN A 749 9.56 40.08 -36.85
CA ASN A 749 10.54 39.50 -37.78
C ASN A 749 11.52 38.57 -37.07
N LYS A 750 12.05 38.97 -35.91
CA LYS A 750 12.90 38.13 -35.07
C LYS A 750 12.16 36.88 -34.61
N LEU A 751 10.96 37.04 -34.06
CA LEU A 751 10.13 35.95 -33.54
C LEU A 751 9.83 34.90 -34.62
N ASN A 752 9.48 35.32 -35.83
CA ASN A 752 9.14 34.40 -36.92
C ASN A 752 10.35 33.83 -37.68
N SER A 753 11.54 34.45 -37.53
CA SER A 753 12.79 33.89 -38.06
C SER A 753 13.40 32.81 -37.17
N GLY A 754 12.99 32.72 -35.90
CA GLY A 754 13.48 31.73 -34.96
C GLY A 754 12.84 30.35 -35.14
N LYS A 755 13.53 29.29 -34.69
CA LYS A 755 12.98 27.93 -34.66
C LYS A 755 11.74 27.92 -33.75
N LEU A 756 10.68 27.23 -34.18
CA LEU A 756 9.56 26.89 -33.30
C LEU A 756 10.00 25.82 -32.29
N PRO A 757 9.43 25.81 -31.08
CA PRO A 757 9.73 24.78 -30.08
C PRO A 757 9.21 23.42 -30.57
N GLU A 758 9.80 22.34 -30.06
CA GLU A 758 9.42 20.96 -30.34
C GLU A 758 8.16 20.54 -29.56
N ILE A 759 7.76 21.31 -28.54
CA ILE A 759 6.51 21.07 -27.81
C ILE A 759 5.26 21.26 -28.69
N PRO A 760 4.12 20.61 -28.37
CA PRO A 760 2.85 20.84 -29.04
C PRO A 760 2.36 22.29 -28.90
N ILE A 761 1.91 22.86 -30.02
CA ILE A 761 1.27 24.17 -30.08
C ILE A 761 -0.16 24.03 -30.63
N TYR A 762 -1.14 24.46 -29.83
CA TYR A 762 -2.55 24.52 -30.24
C TYR A 762 -2.92 25.98 -30.50
N ASN A 763 -3.19 26.35 -31.75
CA ASN A 763 -3.45 27.73 -32.16
C ASN A 763 -4.91 27.90 -32.58
N ILE A 764 -5.72 28.55 -31.73
CA ILE A 764 -7.14 28.81 -31.92
C ILE A 764 -7.33 30.18 -32.58
N ILE A 765 -8.06 30.20 -33.69
CA ILE A 765 -8.14 31.31 -34.64
C ILE A 765 -9.60 31.73 -34.82
N GLY A 766 -9.92 32.98 -34.54
CA GLY A 766 -11.24 33.54 -34.79
C GLY A 766 -11.42 33.97 -36.25
N ASP A 767 -12.55 33.60 -36.86
CA ASP A 767 -13.02 34.11 -38.15
C ASP A 767 -14.50 34.51 -38.08
N GLY A 768 -14.90 35.55 -38.82
CA GLY A 768 -16.29 36.03 -38.87
C GLY A 768 -16.49 37.51 -38.60
N CYS A 769 -15.41 38.24 -38.31
CA CYS A 769 -15.38 39.69 -38.12
C CYS A 769 -14.42 40.36 -39.10
N PRO A 770 -14.78 40.47 -40.40
CA PRO A 770 -13.84 40.81 -41.45
C PRO A 770 -13.23 42.21 -41.29
N MET A 771 -11.92 42.31 -41.52
CA MET A 771 -11.17 43.55 -41.48
C MET A 771 -10.74 43.93 -42.89
N ASN A 772 -11.21 45.07 -43.38
CA ASN A 772 -10.98 45.54 -44.76
C ASN A 772 -11.41 44.52 -45.83
N GLY A 773 -12.49 43.77 -45.57
CA GLY A 773 -13.01 42.74 -46.48
C GLY A 773 -12.29 41.39 -46.43
N GLU A 774 -11.36 41.20 -45.50
CA GLU A 774 -10.60 39.96 -45.33
C GLU A 774 -10.97 39.24 -44.02
N ALA A 775 -10.90 37.91 -44.00
CA ALA A 775 -11.17 37.06 -42.84
C ALA A 775 -10.38 37.48 -41.59
N ALA A 776 -11.06 37.69 -40.48
CA ALA A 776 -10.51 38.29 -39.26
C ALA A 776 -11.41 38.09 -38.03
N ASP A 777 -10.85 38.36 -36.85
CA ASP A 777 -11.53 38.36 -35.55
C ASP A 777 -11.93 39.76 -35.06
N GLY A 778 -11.89 40.77 -35.95
CA GLY A 778 -12.14 42.17 -35.65
C GLY A 778 -10.93 42.93 -35.07
N THR A 779 -9.85 42.24 -34.73
CA THR A 779 -8.57 42.84 -34.26
C THR A 779 -7.37 42.40 -35.09
N VAL A 780 -7.34 41.13 -35.50
CA VAL A 780 -6.26 40.50 -36.25
C VAL A 780 -6.89 39.70 -37.40
N GLN A 781 -6.28 39.79 -38.58
CA GLN A 781 -6.69 38.98 -39.72
C GLN A 781 -6.21 37.55 -39.58
N VAL A 782 -7.03 36.58 -40.01
CA VAL A 782 -6.77 35.13 -39.92
C VAL A 782 -5.38 34.77 -40.45
N ARG A 783 -4.98 35.36 -41.59
CA ARG A 783 -3.65 35.15 -42.20
C ARG A 783 -2.46 35.52 -41.31
N ASN A 784 -2.68 36.42 -40.35
CA ASN A 784 -1.67 36.87 -39.39
C ASN A 784 -1.75 36.11 -38.05
N VAL A 785 -2.81 35.34 -37.81
CA VAL A 785 -2.96 34.45 -36.65
C VAL A 785 -2.44 33.04 -36.97
N ILE A 786 -2.62 32.54 -38.19
CA ILE A 786 -2.10 31.22 -38.61
C ILE A 786 -0.60 31.13 -38.35
N LEU A 787 -0.19 30.02 -37.73
CA LEU A 787 1.20 29.67 -37.48
C LEU A 787 1.52 28.34 -38.17
N GLU A 788 2.62 28.30 -38.92
CA GLU A 788 3.05 27.13 -39.70
C GLU A 788 4.21 26.43 -38.97
N GLY A 789 4.11 25.12 -38.77
CA GLY A 789 5.16 24.31 -38.13
C GLY A 789 4.70 22.85 -37.95
N GLU A 790 5.66 21.93 -37.79
CA GLU A 790 5.38 20.48 -37.68
C GLU A 790 4.55 20.13 -36.44
N ASN A 791 4.76 20.86 -35.33
CA ASN A 791 4.09 20.63 -34.05
C ASN A 791 2.93 21.61 -33.80
N VAL A 792 2.42 22.27 -34.84
CA VAL A 792 1.37 23.30 -34.72
C VAL A 792 0.03 22.79 -35.24
N ASN A 793 -0.96 22.76 -34.36
CA ASN A 793 -2.35 22.45 -34.68
C ASN A 793 -3.17 23.75 -34.76
N ASN A 794 -3.61 24.14 -35.95
CA ASN A 794 -4.44 25.33 -36.14
C ASN A 794 -5.94 24.94 -36.12
N PHE A 795 -6.73 25.62 -35.29
CA PHE A 795 -8.18 25.45 -35.19
C PHE A 795 -8.87 26.76 -35.53
N ILE A 796 -9.83 26.74 -36.46
CA ILE A 796 -10.61 27.91 -36.83
C ILE A 796 -11.97 27.84 -36.12
N VAL A 797 -12.31 28.89 -35.38
CA VAL A 797 -13.58 29.10 -34.69
C VAL A 797 -14.30 30.24 -35.38
N ASN A 798 -15.53 29.97 -35.84
CA ASN A 798 -16.33 30.94 -36.56
C ASN A 798 -17.25 31.69 -35.59
N GLY A 799 -17.31 33.01 -35.68
CA GLY A 799 -18.16 33.86 -34.83
C GLY A 799 -18.75 35.05 -35.57
N THR A 800 -19.34 35.98 -34.83
CA THR A 800 -19.91 37.22 -35.39
C THR A 800 -19.66 38.38 -34.44
N CYS A 801 -19.37 39.57 -34.99
CA CYS A 801 -19.22 40.77 -34.15
C CYS A 801 -20.56 41.45 -33.93
N SER A 802 -21.02 41.54 -32.68
CA SER A 802 -22.17 42.35 -32.27
C SER A 802 -21.74 43.68 -31.65
N GLY A 803 -22.06 44.80 -32.32
CA GLY A 803 -21.89 46.14 -31.73
C GLY A 803 -20.43 46.62 -31.63
N LEU A 804 -20.00 47.01 -30.42
CA LEU A 804 -18.65 47.54 -30.14
C LEU A 804 -17.66 46.46 -29.66
N GLU A 805 -18.15 45.25 -29.34
CA GLU A 805 -17.34 44.11 -28.91
C GLU A 805 -16.87 43.29 -30.12
N LYS A 806 -15.75 42.61 -29.95
CA LYS A 806 -15.02 41.96 -31.02
C LYS A 806 -14.81 40.50 -30.67
N LEU A 807 -15.03 39.63 -31.65
CA LEU A 807 -14.74 38.19 -31.58
C LEU A 807 -13.37 37.89 -30.95
N HIS A 808 -12.34 38.71 -31.23
CA HIS A 808 -11.01 38.60 -30.63
C HIS A 808 -11.00 38.43 -29.10
N SER A 809 -11.86 39.13 -28.36
CA SER A 809 -11.96 39.03 -26.90
C SER A 809 -13.02 38.03 -26.45
N GLU A 810 -14.12 37.92 -27.20
CA GLU A 810 -15.27 37.06 -26.87
C GLU A 810 -14.94 35.57 -26.98
N MET A 811 -13.94 35.15 -27.77
CA MET A 811 -13.53 33.75 -27.88
C MET A 811 -13.14 33.08 -26.54
N LEU A 812 -12.82 33.84 -25.50
CA LEU A 812 -12.55 33.30 -24.16
C LEU A 812 -13.82 33.15 -23.30
N ASP A 813 -14.95 33.69 -23.76
CA ASP A 813 -16.24 33.51 -23.13
C ASP A 813 -16.78 32.12 -23.46
N THR A 814 -16.72 31.24 -22.47
CA THR A 814 -17.13 29.84 -22.60
C THR A 814 -18.64 29.67 -22.77
N ASP A 815 -19.45 30.68 -22.45
CA ASP A 815 -20.90 30.63 -22.66
C ASP A 815 -21.25 30.95 -24.13
N GLU A 816 -20.48 31.84 -24.77
CA GLU A 816 -20.70 32.25 -26.16
C GLU A 816 -19.97 31.35 -27.17
N TYR A 817 -18.74 30.93 -26.84
CA TYR A 817 -17.88 30.12 -27.71
C TYR A 817 -17.41 28.84 -26.99
N PRO A 818 -18.32 27.93 -26.60
CA PRO A 818 -17.97 26.70 -25.90
C PRO A 818 -16.99 25.81 -26.68
N GLU A 819 -16.98 25.88 -28.02
CA GLU A 819 -16.02 25.15 -28.85
C GLU A 819 -14.55 25.51 -28.59
N VAL A 820 -14.27 26.75 -28.14
CA VAL A 820 -12.91 27.16 -27.75
C VAL A 820 -12.50 26.40 -26.49
N TYR A 821 -13.42 26.28 -25.53
CA TYR A 821 -13.21 25.49 -24.32
C TYR A 821 -12.94 24.02 -24.65
N GLU A 822 -13.76 23.43 -25.52
CA GLU A 822 -13.62 22.04 -25.95
C GLU A 822 -12.24 21.78 -26.58
N ILE A 823 -11.73 22.69 -27.42
CA ILE A 823 -10.37 22.57 -27.98
C ILE A 823 -9.33 22.62 -26.86
N ILE A 824 -9.47 23.57 -25.92
CA ILE A 824 -8.53 23.73 -24.79
C ILE A 824 -8.50 22.46 -23.93
N ILE A 825 -9.64 21.97 -23.46
CA ILE A 825 -9.69 20.81 -22.56
C ILE A 825 -9.20 19.54 -23.24
N ASN A 826 -9.48 19.37 -24.54
CA ASN A 826 -8.94 18.24 -25.32
C ASN A 826 -7.42 18.34 -25.48
N ALA A 827 -6.87 19.54 -25.70
CA ALA A 827 -5.43 19.76 -25.76
C ALA A 827 -4.74 19.54 -24.40
N LEU A 828 -5.43 19.81 -23.28
CA LEU A 828 -4.92 19.52 -21.95
C LEU A 828 -4.88 18.00 -21.68
N LYS A 829 -5.87 17.25 -22.17
CA LYS A 829 -6.01 15.80 -21.98
C LYS A 829 -5.20 14.93 -22.96
N SER A 830 -4.75 15.49 -24.10
CA SER A 830 -3.88 14.83 -25.08
C SER A 830 -2.43 14.77 -24.62
#